data_AF-A0A3S3PHG7-F1
#
_entry.id   AF-A0A3S3PHG7-F1
#
_cell.length_a   1.000
_cell.length_b   1.000
_cell.length_c   1.000
_cell.angle_alpha   90.00
_cell.angle_beta   90.00
_cell.angle_gamma   90.00
#
_symmetry.space_group_name_H-M   'P 1'
#
loop_
_entity.id
_entity.type
_entity.pdbx_description
1 polymer ?
#
loop_
_entity_poly.entity_id
_entity_poly.type
_entity_poly.pdbx_seq_one_letter_code
_entity_poly.pdbx_strand_id
1 'polypeptide(L)'
;MRSILAVSLFIAVTLARANKKFGESAKLRVVGITYTVYNSHIAYSKFKFDAVNFKDFDKVSLVIPDHFGFKFYEESVRKAFFTKQPNSLLVFVNWDTAISGLNYNQICSYFVPELVKNVIEKLNSVKKAGKSVEIIGHGIGAHVAGQIGRQVKDIIKVERIIGLDPSFRWFIEKPNDSLHCDDADNVTVIHSNGGRYGLNKSICSNDLRPNGGHEQPECKSRPLDKLCSHNAAWLRFIDLILGKSLDKYKSCNTFVLCLDFSGSMFDDTGKYRKMTNAAREFLATFNDISVGIVSFGSQAVQTHPIVEINSNRESLISSIVENNLGGTSIGGGLRKSVNLLNAALQGTKCSANIILATDGEQNEGETPADVLPDLLKLQIKVTTLAIGSDASADLENIADSTGGRVFKVNDDEAASSAVGDMHKNLESAVNKELDVEVTPIDVSSKNVVLEGNSVLKEKVVIDEGIGENTTFEVTTEDKKKIEIELMSPKNKTYTEKSPEYDLNTTPDKHKFKFKVMDPGVWEVLLKKKTKSKRSLDSSERVTATILVKSFPKAKSNKTIRLEGDLSSRVLTYPEPLRISAELGVGSFPVINAAVEAIIESGDKRSTISLNDNGFNPDEVANDGIYSGSIWELPALGRNSITIKAFSNGSAMLLLKENSIFKEQNSCDVNKCETLYPFEREVNMGSVKVDPAAQQINDVHIDRVTDVKVLRAIEDRREVNLQWTIPGNSGHNESVELFDVRIITNTSGFENGYKVTDDDLVFGTIKCVNCSEGELKSISVKVPEFVWQNANENGEFKMVFALKSILKTFESEISNLALITSDDLSKSSSKANVSASLVFVLTVTSFSTAFYL
;
A
#
# COMPACT_ATOMS: atom_id res chain seq x y z
N MET A 1 45.10 -41.84 23.86
CA MET A 1 44.18 -40.69 24.02
C MET A 1 44.87 -39.33 24.13
N ARG A 2 46.07 -39.18 24.72
CA ARG A 2 46.76 -37.86 24.76
C ARG A 2 47.35 -37.37 23.42
N SER A 3 47.66 -38.27 22.48
CA SER A 3 48.20 -37.88 21.16
C SER A 3 47.14 -37.43 20.15
N ILE A 4 45.85 -37.76 20.37
CA ILE A 4 44.75 -37.40 19.47
C ILE A 4 44.20 -36.00 19.78
N LEU A 5 44.21 -35.59 21.06
CA LEU A 5 43.85 -34.21 21.44
C LEU A 5 44.89 -33.17 20.96
N ALA A 6 46.18 -33.52 20.94
CA ALA A 6 47.23 -32.60 20.48
C ALA A 6 47.15 -32.31 18.97
N VAL A 7 46.82 -33.33 18.16
CA VAL A 7 46.63 -33.18 16.70
C VAL A 7 45.33 -32.44 16.39
N SER A 8 44.26 -32.67 17.16
CA SER A 8 42.98 -31.96 17.00
C SER A 8 43.09 -30.47 17.35
N LEU A 9 43.87 -30.11 18.37
CA LEU A 9 44.13 -28.71 18.72
C LEU A 9 45.05 -28.01 17.70
N PHE A 10 46.02 -28.72 17.13
CA PHE A 10 46.89 -28.18 16.08
C PHE A 10 46.13 -27.96 14.76
N ILE A 11 45.23 -28.87 14.39
CA ILE A 11 44.36 -28.73 13.21
C ILE A 11 43.33 -27.60 13.41
N ALA A 12 42.74 -27.46 14.60
CA ALA A 12 41.82 -26.36 14.90
C ALA A 12 42.49 -24.98 14.88
N VAL A 13 43.74 -24.86 15.39
CA VAL A 13 44.51 -23.61 15.33
C VAL A 13 45.01 -23.31 13.90
N THR A 14 45.28 -24.34 13.10
CA THR A 14 45.69 -24.19 11.69
C THR A 14 44.50 -23.86 10.78
N LEU A 15 43.30 -24.42 11.03
CA LEU A 15 42.05 -24.07 10.37
C LEU A 15 41.54 -22.69 10.80
N ALA A 16 41.72 -22.28 12.06
CA ALA A 16 41.42 -20.91 12.49
C ALA A 16 42.38 -19.88 11.87
N ARG A 17 43.64 -20.25 11.59
CA ARG A 17 44.59 -19.43 10.82
C ARG A 17 44.32 -19.46 9.30
N ALA A 18 43.78 -20.55 8.77
CA ALA A 18 43.39 -20.66 7.36
C ALA A 18 42.08 -19.91 7.06
N ASN A 19 41.09 -19.96 7.96
CA ASN A 19 39.85 -19.16 7.86
C ASN A 19 40.09 -17.66 8.06
N LYS A 20 41.20 -17.26 8.70
CA LYS A 20 41.64 -15.85 8.74
C LYS A 20 42.37 -15.41 7.46
N LYS A 21 42.75 -16.34 6.57
CA LYS A 21 43.39 -16.07 5.27
C LYS A 21 42.47 -16.26 4.07
N PHE A 22 41.38 -17.02 4.20
CA PHE A 22 40.36 -17.19 3.15
C PHE A 22 39.30 -16.06 3.10
N GLY A 23 39.42 -15.06 3.97
CA GLY A 23 38.62 -13.83 3.94
C GLY A 23 39.21 -12.70 3.10
N GLU A 24 40.30 -12.92 2.35
CA GLU A 24 40.89 -11.91 1.47
C GLU A 24 40.96 -12.36 0.01
N SER A 25 40.19 -11.65 -0.83
CA SER A 25 40.37 -11.43 -2.26
C SER A 25 39.84 -12.47 -3.28
N ALA A 26 38.52 -12.46 -3.49
CA ALA A 26 38.02 -12.21 -4.84
C ALA A 26 37.53 -10.76 -4.87
N LYS A 27 38.47 -9.80 -5.03
CA LYS A 27 38.10 -8.41 -5.27
C LYS A 27 37.38 -8.37 -6.62
N LEU A 28 36.05 -8.25 -6.62
CA LEU A 28 35.36 -7.55 -7.70
C LEU A 28 36.06 -6.19 -7.79
N ARG A 29 36.92 -6.00 -8.80
CA ARG A 29 37.41 -4.67 -9.10
C ARG A 29 36.17 -3.90 -9.54
N VAL A 30 35.69 -3.03 -8.67
CA VAL A 30 34.62 -2.07 -8.95
C VAL A 30 35.14 -1.10 -10.01
N VAL A 31 35.13 -1.53 -11.28
CA VAL A 31 35.42 -0.68 -12.42
C VAL A 31 34.11 0.00 -12.80
N GLY A 32 34.06 1.33 -12.70
CA GLY A 32 32.91 2.11 -13.23
C GLY A 32 32.20 3.03 -12.24
N ILE A 33 32.61 3.16 -10.98
CA ILE A 33 32.16 4.28 -10.13
C ILE A 33 32.97 5.52 -10.49
N THR A 34 32.30 6.60 -10.86
CA THR A 34 32.95 7.87 -11.16
C THR A 34 32.29 9.01 -10.40
N TYR A 35 33.09 10.02 -10.05
CA TYR A 35 32.62 11.20 -9.33
C TYR A 35 32.72 12.40 -10.24
N THR A 36 31.57 13.06 -10.48
CA THR A 36 31.51 14.29 -11.24
C THR A 36 31.29 15.45 -10.28
N VAL A 37 32.25 16.37 -10.21
CA VAL A 37 32.18 17.53 -9.30
C VAL A 37 31.89 18.80 -10.08
N TYR A 38 30.95 19.60 -9.59
CA TYR A 38 30.56 20.89 -10.16
C TYR A 38 30.72 22.05 -9.16
N ASN A 39 30.95 23.27 -9.69
CA ASN A 39 30.90 24.55 -8.97
C ASN A 39 30.23 25.66 -9.83
N SER A 40 30.02 26.85 -9.25
CA SER A 40 29.35 27.99 -9.92
C SER A 40 30.25 28.92 -10.75
N HIS A 41 31.53 29.07 -10.38
CA HIS A 41 32.38 30.20 -10.82
C HIS A 41 32.90 30.12 -12.26
N ILE A 42 32.82 28.95 -12.90
CA ILE A 42 33.31 28.72 -14.25
C ILE A 42 32.29 27.83 -14.95
N ALA A 43 31.18 28.41 -15.44
CA ALA A 43 30.09 27.76 -16.20
C ALA A 43 30.17 26.21 -16.25
N TYR A 44 29.92 25.56 -15.10
CA TYR A 44 29.87 24.11 -14.93
C TYR A 44 31.16 23.33 -15.25
N SER A 45 32.29 23.80 -14.76
CA SER A 45 33.56 23.05 -14.78
C SER A 45 33.43 21.68 -14.08
N LYS A 46 33.79 20.62 -14.81
CA LYS A 46 33.77 19.21 -14.35
C LYS A 46 35.17 18.83 -13.84
N PHE A 47 35.31 18.66 -12.53
CA PHE A 47 36.57 18.21 -11.92
C PHE A 47 36.52 16.72 -11.56
N LYS A 48 37.71 16.11 -11.48
CA LYS A 48 37.89 14.85 -10.77
C LYS A 48 37.86 15.11 -9.27
N PHE A 49 37.13 14.31 -8.51
CA PHE A 49 37.01 14.43 -7.05
C PHE A 49 38.35 14.58 -6.33
N ASP A 50 39.37 13.81 -6.72
CA ASP A 50 40.69 13.82 -6.09
C ASP A 50 41.51 15.08 -6.39
N ALA A 51 41.11 15.89 -7.37
CA ALA A 51 41.77 17.15 -7.71
C ALA A 51 41.17 18.36 -6.99
N VAL A 52 40.12 18.15 -6.18
CA VAL A 52 39.37 19.24 -5.54
C VAL A 52 40.00 19.60 -4.20
N ASN A 53 40.28 20.88 -4.00
CA ASN A 53 40.61 21.42 -2.69
C ASN A 53 39.32 21.81 -1.94
N PHE A 54 38.79 20.90 -1.13
CA PHE A 54 37.52 21.10 -0.41
C PHE A 54 37.51 22.28 0.57
N LYS A 55 38.67 22.86 0.92
CA LYS A 55 38.75 24.04 1.80
C LYS A 55 38.19 25.30 1.15
N ASP A 56 38.19 25.35 -0.19
CA ASP A 56 37.83 26.55 -0.96
C ASP A 56 36.31 26.78 -1.06
N PHE A 57 35.49 25.85 -0.56
CA PHE A 57 34.04 25.86 -0.72
C PHE A 57 33.32 25.79 0.63
N ASP A 58 32.16 26.43 0.73
CA ASP A 58 31.43 26.54 1.99
C ASP A 58 30.71 25.25 2.36
N LYS A 59 30.16 24.56 1.37
CA LYS A 59 29.36 23.34 1.54
C LYS A 59 29.72 22.28 0.51
N VAL A 60 29.70 21.01 0.91
CA VAL A 60 29.85 19.85 0.02
C VAL A 60 28.55 19.04 0.06
N SER A 61 27.89 18.92 -1.08
CA SER A 61 26.67 18.12 -1.22
C SER A 61 26.92 16.95 -2.18
N LEU A 62 26.71 15.74 -1.68
CA LEU A 62 26.84 14.49 -2.44
C LEU A 62 25.47 14.08 -2.97
N VAL A 63 25.39 13.79 -4.27
CA VAL A 63 24.17 13.29 -4.91
C VAL A 63 24.39 11.84 -5.35
N ILE A 64 23.56 10.96 -4.83
CA ILE A 64 23.55 9.53 -5.12
C ILE A 64 22.23 9.23 -5.85
N PRO A 65 22.26 9.11 -7.18
CA PRO A 65 21.04 8.83 -7.95
C PRO A 65 20.57 7.40 -7.75
N ASP A 66 19.37 7.09 -8.24
CA ASP A 66 18.91 5.71 -8.42
C ASP A 66 19.59 5.07 -9.66
N HIS A 67 19.34 3.79 -9.90
CA HIS A 67 19.84 3.04 -11.04
C HIS A 67 19.23 3.46 -12.40
N PHE A 68 18.26 4.38 -12.42
CA PHE A 68 17.66 4.93 -13.65
C PHE A 68 17.22 6.40 -13.49
N GLY A 69 16.95 7.08 -14.62
CA GLY A 69 16.18 8.33 -14.67
C GLY A 69 16.92 9.63 -14.30
N PHE A 70 18.01 9.58 -13.53
CA PHE A 70 18.62 10.80 -13.00
C PHE A 70 19.21 11.77 -14.06
N LYS A 71 19.81 11.25 -15.14
CA LYS A 71 20.46 12.09 -16.19
C LYS A 71 19.55 13.17 -16.77
N PHE A 72 18.24 12.96 -16.77
CA PHE A 72 17.27 13.94 -17.26
C PHE A 72 17.11 15.15 -16.33
N TYR A 73 17.42 15.01 -15.03
CA TYR A 73 17.22 16.05 -14.01
C TYR A 73 18.52 16.74 -13.57
N GLU A 74 19.68 16.17 -13.90
CA GLU A 74 21.00 16.66 -13.47
C GLU A 74 21.21 18.16 -13.73
N GLU A 75 20.93 18.62 -14.96
CA GLU A 75 21.12 20.03 -15.32
C GLU A 75 20.21 20.96 -14.51
N SER A 76 18.94 20.57 -14.34
CA SER A 76 17.94 21.35 -13.62
C SER A 76 18.27 21.45 -12.13
N VAL A 77 18.68 20.33 -11.51
CA VAL A 77 19.16 20.30 -10.12
C VAL A 77 20.39 21.21 -9.97
N ARG A 78 21.38 21.07 -10.85
CA ARG A 78 22.61 21.87 -10.82
C ARG A 78 22.32 23.36 -10.92
N LYS A 79 21.45 23.77 -11.84
CA LYS A 79 21.05 25.17 -12.02
C LYS A 79 20.35 25.72 -10.78
N ALA A 80 19.39 24.97 -10.24
CA ALA A 80 18.67 25.38 -9.04
C ALA A 80 19.61 25.50 -7.83
N PHE A 81 20.50 24.53 -7.64
CA PHE A 81 21.44 24.46 -6.52
C PHE A 81 22.38 25.66 -6.48
N PHE A 82 23.10 25.93 -7.57
CA PHE A 82 24.05 27.05 -7.61
C PHE A 82 23.39 28.44 -7.65
N THR A 83 22.11 28.52 -7.98
CA THR A 83 21.34 29.78 -7.83
C THR A 83 21.23 30.20 -6.37
N LYS A 84 21.17 29.22 -5.44
CA LYS A 84 20.97 29.46 -4.01
C LYS A 84 22.23 29.29 -3.19
N GLN A 85 23.14 28.43 -3.64
CA GLN A 85 24.42 28.15 -2.99
C GLN A 85 25.54 28.33 -4.02
N PRO A 86 25.93 29.56 -4.37
CA PRO A 86 26.94 29.78 -5.40
C PRO A 86 28.33 29.27 -4.98
N ASN A 87 28.71 29.34 -3.71
CA ASN A 87 30.04 28.94 -3.23
C ASN A 87 30.10 27.50 -2.67
N SER A 88 29.26 26.59 -3.18
CA SER A 88 29.23 25.18 -2.77
C SER A 88 29.74 24.23 -3.86
N LEU A 89 29.97 22.98 -3.48
CA LEU A 89 30.27 21.88 -4.37
C LEU A 89 29.08 20.92 -4.45
N LEU A 90 28.76 20.51 -5.68
CA LEU A 90 27.82 19.44 -5.95
C LEU A 90 28.57 18.27 -6.57
N VAL A 91 28.59 17.12 -5.88
CA VAL A 91 29.33 15.92 -6.27
C VAL A 91 28.34 14.82 -6.65
N PHE A 92 28.30 14.44 -7.92
CA PHE A 92 27.48 13.32 -8.40
C PHE A 92 28.27 12.02 -8.38
N VAL A 93 27.69 11.01 -7.74
CA VAL A 93 28.21 9.64 -7.75
C VAL A 93 27.56 8.91 -8.92
N ASN A 94 28.33 8.66 -9.96
CA ASN A 94 27.85 7.95 -11.14
C ASN A 94 28.27 6.49 -11.05
N TRP A 95 27.29 5.60 -11.10
CA TRP A 95 27.50 4.16 -10.97
C TRP A 95 26.81 3.33 -12.07
N ASP A 96 26.17 3.97 -13.06
CA ASP A 96 25.51 3.31 -14.21
C ASP A 96 26.39 2.26 -14.89
N THR A 97 27.66 2.60 -15.16
CA THR A 97 28.59 1.69 -15.85
C THR A 97 29.02 0.53 -14.96
N ALA A 98 29.01 0.71 -13.64
CA ALA A 98 29.41 -0.32 -12.68
C ALA A 98 28.32 -1.38 -12.46
N ILE A 99 27.06 -1.05 -12.78
CA ILE A 99 25.92 -1.96 -12.65
C ILE A 99 25.43 -2.55 -13.98
N SER A 100 26.13 -2.25 -15.08
CA SER A 100 25.76 -2.78 -16.39
C SER A 100 25.72 -4.31 -16.37
N GLY A 101 24.55 -4.88 -16.67
CA GLY A 101 24.31 -6.33 -16.67
C GLY A 101 23.92 -6.92 -15.31
N LEU A 102 23.79 -6.10 -14.26
CA LEU A 102 23.24 -6.51 -12.97
C LEU A 102 21.72 -6.29 -12.95
N ASN A 103 20.98 -7.23 -12.37
CA ASN A 103 19.57 -7.03 -12.04
C ASN A 103 19.40 -6.28 -10.71
N TYR A 104 18.19 -5.81 -10.43
CA TYR A 104 17.87 -5.02 -9.23
C TYR A 104 18.35 -5.67 -7.91
N ASN A 105 18.11 -6.97 -7.74
CA ASN A 105 18.53 -7.68 -6.53
C ASN A 105 20.06 -7.73 -6.41
N GLN A 106 20.77 -7.97 -7.52
CA GLN A 106 22.24 -7.98 -7.54
C GLN A 106 22.83 -6.60 -7.26
N ILE A 107 22.19 -5.54 -7.75
CA ILE A 107 22.56 -4.16 -7.43
C ILE A 107 22.48 -3.96 -5.92
N CYS A 108 21.35 -4.30 -5.31
CA CYS A 108 21.14 -4.09 -3.89
C CYS A 108 21.98 -5.01 -3.00
N SER A 109 22.16 -6.29 -3.36
CA SER A 109 22.87 -7.27 -2.54
C SER A 109 24.39 -7.20 -2.63
N TYR A 110 24.92 -6.89 -3.82
CA TYR A 110 26.36 -6.96 -4.09
C TYR A 110 26.99 -5.59 -4.33
N PHE A 111 26.31 -4.74 -5.10
CA PHE A 111 26.90 -3.47 -5.52
C PHE A 111 26.75 -2.36 -4.47
N VAL A 112 25.59 -2.24 -3.83
CA VAL A 112 25.33 -1.20 -2.80
C VAL A 112 26.38 -1.20 -1.67
N PRO A 113 26.75 -2.35 -1.05
CA PRO A 113 27.79 -2.37 -0.02
C PRO A 113 29.16 -1.85 -0.51
N GLU A 114 29.54 -2.20 -1.73
CA GLU A 114 30.78 -1.73 -2.35
C GLU A 114 30.73 -0.22 -2.68
N LEU A 115 29.58 0.27 -3.15
CA LEU A 115 29.33 1.68 -3.39
C LEU A 115 29.46 2.50 -2.09
N VAL A 116 28.81 2.04 -1.01
CA VAL A 116 28.89 2.68 0.31
C VAL A 116 30.34 2.78 0.76
N LYS A 117 31.08 1.67 0.71
CA LYS A 117 32.50 1.64 1.08
C LYS A 117 33.33 2.61 0.23
N ASN A 118 33.14 2.62 -1.08
CA ASN A 118 33.87 3.51 -2.00
C ASN A 118 33.61 4.99 -1.69
N VAL A 119 32.36 5.36 -1.43
CA VAL A 119 31.97 6.72 -1.06
C VAL A 119 32.59 7.11 0.28
N ILE A 120 32.52 6.25 1.30
CA ILE A 120 33.14 6.51 2.62
C ILE A 120 34.64 6.76 2.48
N GLU A 121 35.34 5.96 1.66
CA GLU A 121 36.76 6.17 1.38
C GLU A 121 37.03 7.57 0.80
N LYS A 122 36.18 8.05 -0.11
CA LYS A 122 36.25 9.40 -0.69
C LYS A 122 35.94 10.50 0.32
N LEU A 123 35.02 10.29 1.26
CA LEU A 123 34.68 11.30 2.28
C LEU A 123 35.85 11.64 3.21
N ASN A 124 36.91 10.82 3.27
CA ASN A 124 38.12 11.13 4.04
C ASN A 124 38.81 12.44 3.61
N SER A 125 38.80 12.79 2.32
CA SER A 125 39.40 14.06 1.86
C SER A 125 38.57 15.26 2.31
N VAL A 126 37.24 15.12 2.34
CA VAL A 126 36.30 16.14 2.82
C VAL A 126 36.50 16.34 4.33
N LYS A 127 36.61 15.23 5.09
CA LYS A 127 36.95 15.26 6.52
C LYS A 127 38.26 15.99 6.79
N LYS A 128 39.32 15.69 6.05
CA LYS A 128 40.63 16.37 6.21
C LYS A 128 40.55 17.88 5.95
N ALA A 129 39.57 18.33 5.18
CA ALA A 129 39.30 19.75 4.96
C ALA A 129 38.47 20.40 6.08
N GLY A 130 38.00 19.63 7.08
CA GLY A 130 37.18 20.11 8.19
C GLY A 130 35.76 20.50 7.77
N LYS A 131 35.25 19.91 6.68
CA LYS A 131 33.92 20.21 6.13
C LYS A 131 32.91 19.13 6.55
N SER A 132 31.66 19.55 6.74
CA SER A 132 30.49 18.69 6.85
C SER A 132 29.95 18.33 5.46
N VAL A 133 29.04 17.34 5.42
CA VAL A 133 28.46 16.85 4.17
C VAL A 133 26.94 16.80 4.27
N GLU A 134 26.29 17.21 3.19
CA GLU A 134 24.88 16.90 2.90
C GLU A 134 24.82 15.77 1.87
N ILE A 135 23.94 14.80 2.07
CA ILE A 135 23.77 13.68 1.14
C ILE A 135 22.34 13.69 0.60
N ILE A 136 22.20 13.66 -0.72
CA ILE A 136 20.92 13.61 -1.43
C ILE A 136 20.86 12.27 -2.15
N GLY A 137 19.90 11.43 -1.80
CA GLY A 137 19.76 10.10 -2.38
C GLY A 137 18.38 9.90 -3.00
N HIS A 138 18.29 9.29 -4.19
CA HIS A 138 17.03 8.97 -4.85
C HIS A 138 16.86 7.47 -5.05
N GLY A 139 15.66 6.93 -4.83
CA GLY A 139 15.38 5.49 -4.94
C GLY A 139 16.37 4.68 -4.10
N ILE A 140 17.14 3.78 -4.73
CA ILE A 140 18.21 3.00 -4.08
C ILE A 140 19.23 3.93 -3.39
N GLY A 141 19.54 5.07 -4.03
CA GLY A 141 20.50 6.04 -3.52
C GLY A 141 20.10 6.68 -2.19
N ALA A 142 18.80 6.75 -1.86
CA ALA A 142 18.33 7.23 -0.56
C ALA A 142 18.78 6.31 0.58
N HIS A 143 18.74 4.99 0.34
CA HIS A 143 19.20 3.98 1.28
C HIS A 143 20.72 3.96 1.38
N VAL A 144 21.42 4.10 0.25
CA VAL A 144 22.88 4.28 0.23
C VAL A 144 23.29 5.48 1.08
N ALA A 145 22.56 6.61 0.98
CA ALA A 145 22.81 7.80 1.79
C ALA A 145 22.65 7.53 3.29
N GLY A 146 21.60 6.82 3.69
CA GLY A 146 21.38 6.39 5.08
C GLY A 146 22.50 5.50 5.61
N GLN A 147 22.89 4.47 4.85
CA GLN A 147 23.99 3.58 5.21
C GLN A 147 25.33 4.31 5.38
N ILE A 148 25.62 5.27 4.49
CA ILE A 148 26.82 6.12 4.63
C ILE A 148 26.72 6.93 5.91
N GLY A 149 25.61 7.66 6.12
CA GLY A 149 25.40 8.51 7.28
C GLY A 149 25.62 7.77 8.60
N ARG A 150 25.01 6.60 8.73
CA ARG A 150 25.15 5.71 9.88
C ARG A 150 26.59 5.28 10.13
N GLN A 151 27.31 4.86 9.09
CA GLN A 151 28.67 4.35 9.21
C GLN A 151 29.72 5.45 9.47
N VAL A 152 29.41 6.71 9.11
CA VAL A 152 30.35 7.83 9.27
C VAL A 152 30.01 8.78 10.41
N LYS A 153 28.98 8.46 11.21
CA LYS A 153 28.46 9.29 12.32
C LYS A 153 29.55 9.76 13.29
N ASP A 154 30.55 8.91 13.58
CA ASP A 154 31.70 9.21 14.45
C ASP A 154 32.93 9.75 13.69
N ILE A 155 32.86 9.80 12.36
CA ILE A 155 33.99 10.08 11.46
C ILE A 155 33.89 11.50 10.89
N ILE A 156 32.74 11.89 10.36
CA ILE A 156 32.46 13.18 9.74
C ILE A 156 31.01 13.57 10.04
N LYS A 157 30.77 14.86 10.26
CA LYS A 157 29.42 15.37 10.50
C LYS A 157 28.59 15.31 9.21
N VAL A 158 27.50 14.55 9.23
CA VAL A 158 26.47 14.54 8.18
C VAL A 158 25.32 15.44 8.65
N GLU A 159 25.31 16.67 8.15
CA GLU A 159 24.36 17.69 8.59
C GLU A 159 22.93 17.39 8.13
N ARG A 160 22.80 16.79 6.95
CA ARG A 160 21.50 16.54 6.36
C ARG A 160 21.53 15.38 5.38
N ILE A 161 20.52 14.53 5.45
CA ILE A 161 20.16 13.60 4.38
C ILE A 161 18.82 14.02 3.78
N ILE A 162 18.73 14.00 2.46
CA ILE A 162 17.48 14.18 1.71
C ILE A 162 17.20 12.90 0.93
N GLY A 163 16.20 12.14 1.37
CA GLY A 163 15.71 10.94 0.70
C GLY A 163 14.62 11.30 -0.30
N LEU A 164 14.87 11.05 -1.58
CA LEU A 164 13.94 11.28 -2.67
C LEU A 164 13.32 9.95 -3.06
N ASP A 165 12.04 9.79 -2.76
CA ASP A 165 11.22 8.60 -3.00
C ASP A 165 11.99 7.28 -2.77
N PRO A 166 12.44 7.00 -1.53
CA PRO A 166 13.31 5.86 -1.23
C PRO A 166 12.71 4.54 -1.71
N SER A 167 13.49 3.68 -2.38
CA SER A 167 12.96 2.50 -3.06
C SER A 167 12.31 1.47 -2.12
N PHE A 168 11.16 0.94 -2.51
CA PHE A 168 10.37 -0.03 -1.74
C PHE A 168 10.99 -1.45 -1.71
N ARG A 169 11.00 -2.11 -2.88
CA ARG A 169 11.10 -3.58 -3.04
C ARG A 169 12.22 -4.32 -2.30
N TRP A 170 13.42 -3.75 -2.20
CA TRP A 170 14.55 -4.42 -1.52
C TRP A 170 14.67 -4.02 -0.05
N PHE A 171 14.28 -2.80 0.26
CA PHE A 171 14.65 -2.12 1.48
C PHE A 171 13.60 -2.30 2.58
N ILE A 172 12.36 -2.61 2.22
CA ILE A 172 11.32 -2.93 3.19
C ILE A 172 11.69 -4.15 4.07
N GLU A 173 12.33 -5.18 3.52
CA GLU A 173 12.80 -6.36 4.26
C GLU A 173 14.18 -6.20 4.93
N LYS A 174 14.84 -5.06 4.67
CA LYS A 174 16.25 -4.82 5.04
C LYS A 174 16.39 -3.52 5.81
N PRO A 175 15.83 -3.41 7.03
CA PRO A 175 15.89 -2.17 7.81
C PRO A 175 17.33 -1.70 8.05
N ASN A 176 18.27 -2.63 8.27
CA ASN A 176 19.69 -2.27 8.41
C ASN A 176 20.29 -1.64 7.15
N ASP A 177 19.76 -1.97 5.98
CA ASP A 177 20.18 -1.42 4.70
C ASP A 177 19.35 -0.18 4.32
N SER A 178 18.31 0.15 5.10
CA SER A 178 17.37 1.24 4.84
C SER A 178 17.76 2.58 5.46
N LEU A 179 17.16 3.64 4.93
CA LEU A 179 17.28 4.99 5.46
C LEU A 179 16.47 5.12 6.75
N HIS A 180 17.05 5.72 7.78
CA HIS A 180 16.41 6.04 9.06
C HIS A 180 16.62 7.51 9.44
N CYS A 181 15.82 8.01 10.38
CA CYS A 181 15.89 9.41 10.82
C CYS A 181 17.13 9.80 11.57
N ASP A 182 17.79 8.83 12.19
CA ASP A 182 18.99 9.05 12.97
C ASP A 182 20.28 8.87 12.16
N ASP A 183 20.17 8.63 10.84
CA ASP A 183 21.32 8.52 9.94
C ASP A 183 22.04 9.86 9.70
N ALA A 184 21.42 11.00 10.05
CA ALA A 184 22.02 12.33 10.03
C ALA A 184 21.37 13.25 11.09
N ASP A 185 21.94 14.45 11.30
CA ASP A 185 21.36 15.45 12.20
C ASP A 185 19.93 15.87 11.76
N ASN A 186 19.67 15.87 10.46
CA ASN A 186 18.37 16.16 9.88
C ASN A 186 18.12 15.27 8.66
N VAL A 187 17.07 14.47 8.72
CA VAL A 187 16.62 13.64 7.59
C VAL A 187 15.30 14.19 7.08
N THR A 188 15.25 14.52 5.79
CA THR A 188 14.02 14.94 5.09
C THR A 188 13.72 13.90 4.03
N VAL A 189 12.50 13.38 3.99
CA VAL A 189 12.09 12.40 2.97
C VAL A 189 10.98 13.00 2.10
N ILE A 190 11.00 12.74 0.79
CA ILE A 190 9.93 13.10 -0.13
C ILE A 190 9.36 11.82 -0.71
N HIS A 191 8.12 11.47 -0.39
CA HIS A 191 7.41 10.36 -1.02
C HIS A 191 6.62 10.89 -2.21
N SER A 192 6.85 10.33 -3.39
CA SER A 192 6.12 10.71 -4.60
C SER A 192 5.56 9.54 -5.38
N ASN A 193 5.99 8.31 -5.07
CA ASN A 193 5.51 7.04 -5.62
C ASN A 193 5.38 5.92 -4.58
N GLY A 194 4.89 6.29 -3.39
CA GLY A 194 4.68 5.38 -2.26
C GLY A 194 3.74 4.22 -2.60
N GLY A 195 4.17 2.99 -2.33
CA GLY A 195 3.37 1.77 -2.55
C GLY A 195 3.50 1.17 -3.96
N ARG A 196 4.33 1.77 -4.83
CA ARG A 196 4.74 1.15 -6.10
C ARG A 196 6.26 0.99 -6.18
N TYR A 197 6.97 2.08 -6.46
CA TYR A 197 8.45 2.07 -6.54
C TYR A 197 9.10 2.66 -5.28
N GLY A 198 8.43 3.61 -4.64
CA GLY A 198 8.86 4.24 -3.40
C GLY A 198 8.21 3.60 -2.17
N LEU A 199 8.88 3.67 -1.03
CA LEU A 199 8.35 3.28 0.27
C LEU A 199 7.10 4.12 0.58
N ASN A 200 5.99 3.46 0.90
CA ASN A 200 4.82 4.16 1.42
C ASN A 200 5.01 4.52 2.91
N LYS A 201 5.65 3.63 3.67
CA LYS A 201 5.94 3.79 5.09
C LYS A 201 6.64 5.13 5.38
N SER A 202 6.15 5.84 6.38
CA SER A 202 6.84 7.03 6.89
C SER A 202 8.15 6.61 7.55
N ILE A 203 9.23 7.27 7.17
CA ILE A 203 10.56 7.11 7.74
C ILE A 203 10.72 8.09 8.89
N CYS A 204 10.41 9.38 8.69
CA CYS A 204 10.68 10.47 9.64
C CYS A 204 9.53 11.46 9.89
N SER A 205 9.66 12.21 10.99
CA SER A 205 8.75 13.32 11.32
C SER A 205 8.72 14.42 10.23
N ASN A 206 9.78 14.53 9.43
CA ASN A 206 9.92 15.50 8.34
C ASN A 206 9.67 14.86 6.95
N ASP A 207 8.75 13.90 6.88
CA ASP A 207 8.34 13.28 5.62
C ASP A 207 7.36 14.18 4.86
N LEU A 208 7.65 14.38 3.59
CA LEU A 208 6.90 15.23 2.68
C LEU A 208 6.17 14.34 1.68
N ARG A 209 4.85 14.41 1.65
CA ARG A 209 3.99 13.64 0.74
C ARG A 209 3.27 14.55 -0.27
N PRO A 210 3.99 15.12 -1.26
CA PRO A 210 3.38 15.94 -2.29
C PRO A 210 2.23 15.20 -2.99
N ASN A 211 1.06 15.85 -3.02
CA ASN A 211 -0.17 15.31 -3.62
C ASN A 211 -0.61 13.95 -3.03
N GLY A 212 -0.33 13.71 -1.74
CA GLY A 212 -0.65 12.44 -1.08
C GLY A 212 0.49 11.41 -1.12
N GLY A 213 1.51 11.62 -1.96
CA GLY A 213 2.75 10.84 -1.92
C GLY A 213 2.79 9.57 -2.80
N HIS A 214 1.73 9.31 -3.57
CA HIS A 214 1.59 8.08 -4.38
C HIS A 214 1.66 8.33 -5.90
N GLU A 215 0.85 9.25 -6.42
CA GLU A 215 0.84 9.54 -7.86
C GLU A 215 0.88 11.04 -8.07
N GLN A 216 1.79 11.50 -8.91
CA GLN A 216 1.97 12.92 -9.17
C GLN A 216 1.07 13.35 -10.33
N PRO A 217 0.35 14.49 -10.21
CA PRO A 217 -0.64 14.91 -11.22
C PRO A 217 -0.08 15.00 -12.64
N GLU A 218 1.17 15.45 -12.80
CA GLU A 218 1.83 15.54 -14.11
C GLU A 218 2.02 14.18 -14.81
N CYS A 219 2.01 13.08 -14.05
CA CYS A 219 2.27 11.73 -14.54
C CYS A 219 1.02 11.01 -15.04
N LYS A 220 -0.18 11.46 -14.65
CA LYS A 220 -1.45 10.86 -15.09
C LYS A 220 -1.68 10.95 -16.60
N SER A 221 -1.12 11.98 -17.23
CA SER A 221 -1.15 12.15 -18.70
C SER A 221 -0.13 11.26 -19.44
N ARG A 222 0.67 10.46 -18.73
CA ARG A 222 1.78 9.65 -19.27
C ARG A 222 1.72 8.20 -18.78
N PRO A 223 0.65 7.44 -19.07
CA PRO A 223 0.42 6.12 -18.50
C PRO A 223 1.50 5.08 -18.85
N LEU A 224 2.24 5.29 -19.96
CA LEU A 224 3.37 4.43 -20.36
C LEU A 224 4.65 4.70 -19.55
N ASP A 225 4.76 5.85 -18.88
CA ASP A 225 5.91 6.22 -18.06
C ASP A 225 5.69 5.82 -16.60
N LYS A 226 5.81 4.51 -16.32
CA LYS A 226 5.61 3.92 -14.99
C LYS A 226 6.53 4.52 -13.90
N LEU A 227 7.63 5.17 -14.28
CA LEU A 227 8.59 5.79 -13.36
C LEU A 227 8.38 7.29 -13.17
N CYS A 228 7.44 7.92 -13.87
CA CYS A 228 7.23 9.37 -13.80
C CYS A 228 7.03 9.85 -12.36
N SER A 229 6.10 9.23 -11.60
CA SER A 229 5.82 9.62 -10.21
C SER A 229 7.02 9.38 -9.29
N HIS A 230 7.86 8.39 -9.59
CA HIS A 230 9.08 8.10 -8.82
C HIS A 230 10.16 9.16 -9.08
N ASN A 231 10.31 9.58 -10.34
CA ASN A 231 11.26 10.60 -10.74
C ASN A 231 10.80 12.03 -10.41
N ALA A 232 9.50 12.25 -10.20
CA ALA A 232 8.96 13.54 -9.81
C ALA A 232 9.53 14.06 -8.47
N ALA A 233 10.07 13.19 -7.61
CA ALA A 233 10.80 13.57 -6.40
C ALA A 233 11.94 14.57 -6.69
N TRP A 234 12.63 14.46 -7.83
CA TRP A 234 13.66 15.42 -8.26
C TRP A 234 13.10 16.82 -8.49
N LEU A 235 11.90 16.92 -9.06
CA LEU A 235 11.23 18.21 -9.26
C LEU A 235 10.84 18.85 -7.92
N ARG A 236 10.39 18.03 -6.96
CA ARG A 236 10.05 18.48 -5.60
C ARG A 236 11.30 18.94 -4.84
N PHE A 237 12.43 18.25 -5.04
CA PHE A 237 13.73 18.67 -4.52
C PHE A 237 14.21 20.01 -5.12
N ILE A 238 14.05 20.21 -6.43
CA ILE A 238 14.35 21.50 -7.07
C ILE A 238 13.49 22.63 -6.46
N ASP A 239 12.20 22.37 -6.25
CA ASP A 239 11.30 23.34 -5.60
C ASP A 239 11.80 23.69 -4.17
N LEU A 240 12.22 22.70 -3.38
CA LEU A 240 12.81 22.89 -2.06
C LEU A 240 14.06 23.78 -2.11
N ILE A 241 15.00 23.47 -3.01
CA ILE A 241 16.24 24.26 -3.17
C ILE A 241 15.88 25.72 -3.45
N LEU A 242 14.96 25.96 -4.40
CA LEU A 242 14.59 27.31 -4.84
C LEU A 242 13.83 28.10 -3.76
N GLY A 243 13.54 27.50 -2.60
CA GLY A 243 12.78 28.12 -1.52
C GLY A 243 11.30 28.25 -1.86
N LYS A 244 10.79 27.43 -2.80
CA LYS A 244 9.36 27.34 -3.03
C LYS A 244 8.77 26.54 -1.87
N SER A 245 7.81 27.13 -1.16
CA SER A 245 7.07 26.42 -0.12
C SER A 245 6.43 25.16 -0.72
N LEU A 246 6.62 24.04 -0.01
CA LEU A 246 5.91 22.79 -0.27
C LEU A 246 4.52 22.77 0.37
N ASP A 247 4.13 23.81 1.12
CA ASP A 247 2.76 23.97 1.64
C ASP A 247 1.73 23.99 0.49
N LYS A 248 2.15 24.30 -0.75
CA LYS A 248 1.31 24.13 -1.96
C LYS A 248 0.70 22.74 -2.09
N TYR A 249 1.32 21.74 -1.49
CA TYR A 249 0.85 20.36 -1.49
C TYR A 249 0.09 19.96 -0.20
N LYS A 250 -0.11 20.88 0.74
CA LYS A 250 -0.92 20.70 1.97
C LYS A 250 -2.40 20.91 1.66
N SER A 251 -3.32 20.25 2.37
CA SER A 251 -4.77 20.56 2.30
C SER A 251 -5.08 21.93 2.93
N CYS A 252 -5.93 22.74 2.29
CA CYS A 252 -6.46 23.99 2.85
C CYS A 252 -7.58 23.76 3.87
N ASN A 253 -8.00 22.51 4.12
CA ASN A 253 -9.18 22.16 4.92
C ASN A 253 -10.43 22.93 4.47
N THR A 254 -10.48 23.25 3.17
CA THR A 254 -11.53 24.05 2.55
C THR A 254 -12.28 23.18 1.55
N PHE A 255 -13.60 23.16 1.71
CA PHE A 255 -14.52 22.27 1.01
C PHE A 255 -15.59 23.08 0.30
N VAL A 256 -16.01 22.58 -0.86
CA VAL A 256 -17.29 22.95 -1.45
C VAL A 256 -18.14 21.70 -1.61
N LEU A 257 -19.32 21.71 -0.99
CA LEU A 257 -20.37 20.73 -1.29
C LEU A 257 -21.06 21.16 -2.58
N CYS A 258 -20.91 20.36 -3.63
CA CYS A 258 -21.51 20.57 -4.94
C CYS A 258 -22.66 19.56 -5.11
N LEU A 259 -23.90 20.04 -4.93
CA LEU A 259 -25.07 19.20 -4.74
C LEU A 259 -26.02 19.29 -5.94
N ASP A 260 -26.38 18.13 -6.49
CA ASP A 260 -27.30 17.99 -7.61
C ASP A 260 -28.76 17.98 -7.16
N PHE A 261 -29.53 18.96 -7.62
CA PHE A 261 -30.98 19.05 -7.44
C PHE A 261 -31.71 19.09 -8.79
N SER A 262 -31.14 18.45 -9.81
CA SER A 262 -31.81 18.19 -11.09
C SER A 262 -33.07 17.34 -10.92
N GLY A 263 -33.93 17.32 -11.93
CA GLY A 263 -35.21 16.61 -11.89
C GLY A 263 -35.07 15.10 -11.70
N SER A 264 -33.99 14.48 -12.17
CA SER A 264 -33.70 13.05 -11.98
C SER A 264 -33.46 12.67 -10.51
N MET A 265 -33.08 13.64 -9.68
CA MET A 265 -32.89 13.46 -8.24
C MET A 265 -34.21 13.40 -7.45
N PHE A 266 -35.32 13.85 -8.04
CA PHE A 266 -36.66 13.93 -7.41
C PHE A 266 -37.59 12.78 -7.83
N ASP A 267 -37.03 11.63 -8.23
CA ASP A 267 -37.81 10.42 -8.48
C ASP A 267 -38.34 9.77 -7.19
N ASP A 268 -39.21 8.76 -7.35
CA ASP A 268 -39.82 8.02 -6.24
C ASP A 268 -38.81 7.20 -5.42
N THR A 269 -37.54 7.12 -5.85
CA THR A 269 -36.48 6.38 -5.14
C THR A 269 -35.79 7.23 -4.06
N GLY A 270 -36.11 8.53 -3.99
CA GLY A 270 -35.65 9.42 -2.93
C GLY A 270 -34.18 9.83 -3.03
N LYS A 271 -33.58 9.87 -4.22
CA LYS A 271 -32.16 10.23 -4.43
C LYS A 271 -31.76 11.57 -3.79
N TYR A 272 -32.58 12.61 -3.96
CA TYR A 272 -32.31 13.92 -3.34
C TYR A 272 -32.26 13.82 -1.80
N ARG A 273 -33.12 13.00 -1.18
CA ARG A 273 -33.11 12.79 0.28
C ARG A 273 -31.79 12.15 0.71
N LYS A 274 -31.33 11.12 0.00
CA LYS A 274 -30.04 10.46 0.24
C LYS A 274 -28.87 11.45 0.18
N MET A 275 -28.85 12.28 -0.86
CA MET A 275 -27.85 13.34 -0.99
C MET A 275 -27.93 14.36 0.16
N THR A 276 -29.12 14.89 0.47
CA THR A 276 -29.28 15.90 1.53
C THR A 276 -28.92 15.36 2.91
N ASN A 277 -29.22 14.08 3.18
CA ASN A 277 -28.83 13.39 4.39
C ASN A 277 -27.29 13.25 4.47
N ALA A 278 -26.63 12.84 3.38
CA ALA A 278 -25.17 12.79 3.31
C ALA A 278 -24.53 14.16 3.58
N ALA A 279 -25.06 15.22 2.94
CA ALA A 279 -24.57 16.58 3.12
C ALA A 279 -24.75 17.07 4.57
N ARG A 280 -25.90 16.78 5.19
CA ARG A 280 -26.16 17.11 6.60
C ARG A 280 -25.23 16.34 7.54
N GLU A 281 -25.02 15.06 7.30
CA GLU A 281 -24.10 14.23 8.09
C GLU A 281 -22.67 14.76 7.99
N PHE A 282 -22.23 15.16 6.79
CA PHE A 282 -20.92 15.82 6.61
C PHE A 282 -20.84 17.09 7.45
N LEU A 283 -21.84 17.96 7.40
CA LEU A 283 -21.85 19.19 8.18
C LEU A 283 -21.93 18.94 9.70
N ALA A 284 -22.55 17.84 10.13
CA ALA A 284 -22.68 17.48 11.53
C ALA A 284 -21.40 16.82 12.10
N THR A 285 -20.67 16.09 11.26
CA THR A 285 -19.52 15.27 11.70
C THR A 285 -18.24 16.10 11.81
N PHE A 286 -18.02 17.04 10.89
CA PHE A 286 -16.73 17.72 10.75
C PHE A 286 -16.61 19.00 11.60
N ASN A 287 -15.43 19.19 12.17
CA ASN A 287 -15.01 20.42 12.86
C ASN A 287 -13.73 20.97 12.22
N ASP A 288 -13.42 22.24 12.46
CA ASP A 288 -12.15 22.91 12.08
C ASP A 288 -11.86 22.92 10.57
N ILE A 289 -12.94 22.94 9.77
CA ILE A 289 -12.90 23.07 8.31
C ILE A 289 -13.69 24.28 7.84
N SER A 290 -13.36 24.77 6.65
CA SER A 290 -14.15 25.79 5.95
C SER A 290 -14.99 25.15 4.86
N VAL A 291 -16.29 25.44 4.82
CA VAL A 291 -17.24 24.81 3.89
C VAL A 291 -18.08 25.87 3.18
N GLY A 292 -18.19 25.75 1.86
CA GLY A 292 -19.19 26.45 1.04
C GLY A 292 -20.15 25.45 0.38
N ILE A 293 -21.29 25.94 -0.11
CA ILE A 293 -22.29 25.09 -0.76
C ILE A 293 -22.68 25.68 -2.11
N VAL A 294 -22.63 24.84 -3.13
CA VAL A 294 -23.10 25.08 -4.49
C VAL A 294 -24.18 24.05 -4.78
N SER A 295 -25.34 24.51 -5.21
CA SER A 295 -26.44 23.66 -5.69
C SER A 295 -26.60 23.85 -7.20
N PHE A 296 -26.88 22.78 -7.94
CA PHE A 296 -27.03 22.85 -9.38
C PHE A 296 -28.20 22.01 -9.90
N GLY A 297 -28.73 22.44 -11.05
CA GLY A 297 -29.64 21.70 -11.92
C GLY A 297 -29.33 22.13 -13.35
N SER A 298 -30.27 22.77 -14.06
CA SER A 298 -29.99 23.41 -15.36
C SER A 298 -28.90 24.49 -15.25
N GLN A 299 -28.77 25.11 -14.06
CA GLN A 299 -27.77 26.13 -13.76
C GLN A 299 -27.19 25.90 -12.35
N ALA A 300 -25.96 26.37 -12.12
CA ALA A 300 -25.30 26.29 -10.83
C ALA A 300 -25.36 27.60 -10.04
N VAL A 301 -25.76 27.51 -8.77
CA VAL A 301 -25.90 28.65 -7.86
C VAL A 301 -25.11 28.38 -6.58
N GLN A 302 -24.41 29.40 -6.10
CA GLN A 302 -23.82 29.37 -4.76
C GLN A 302 -24.94 29.60 -3.75
N THR A 303 -25.26 28.58 -2.95
CA THR A 303 -26.30 28.67 -1.91
C THR A 303 -25.72 29.08 -0.55
N HIS A 304 -24.43 28.84 -0.31
CA HIS A 304 -23.72 29.34 0.87
C HIS A 304 -22.26 29.72 0.53
N PRO A 305 -21.75 30.88 0.99
CA PRO A 305 -20.32 31.21 0.90
C PRO A 305 -19.46 30.24 1.72
N ILE A 306 -18.15 30.21 1.44
CA ILE A 306 -17.20 29.44 2.26
C ILE A 306 -17.06 30.12 3.63
N VAL A 307 -17.38 29.37 4.69
CA VAL A 307 -17.27 29.81 6.09
C VAL A 307 -16.73 28.69 6.98
N GLU A 308 -16.20 29.03 8.13
CA GLU A 308 -15.79 28.05 9.15
C GLU A 308 -17.02 27.30 9.71
N ILE A 309 -16.95 25.96 9.73
CA ILE A 309 -18.09 25.09 10.07
C ILE A 309 -18.54 25.24 11.53
N ASN A 310 -17.62 25.37 12.49
CA ASN A 310 -17.90 25.33 13.93
C ASN A 310 -18.89 26.42 14.34
N SER A 311 -18.75 27.61 13.75
CA SER A 311 -19.57 28.78 14.09
C SER A 311 -20.79 28.95 13.19
N ASN A 312 -20.90 28.21 12.08
CA ASN A 312 -21.90 28.45 11.04
C ASN A 312 -22.71 27.20 10.66
N ARG A 313 -22.62 26.12 11.44
CA ARG A 313 -23.23 24.80 11.12
C ARG A 313 -24.72 24.89 10.78
N GLU A 314 -25.50 25.58 11.60
CA GLU A 314 -26.95 25.74 11.37
C GLU A 314 -27.27 26.53 10.09
N SER A 315 -26.47 27.55 9.78
CA SER A 315 -26.60 28.33 8.53
C SER A 315 -26.28 27.47 7.30
N LEU A 316 -25.24 26.64 7.40
CA LEU A 316 -24.88 25.69 6.35
C LEU A 316 -26.00 24.66 6.11
N ILE A 317 -26.52 24.04 7.18
CA ILE A 317 -27.59 23.03 7.10
C ILE A 317 -28.87 23.62 6.49
N SER A 318 -29.26 24.84 6.89
CA SER A 318 -30.47 25.50 6.40
C SER A 318 -30.38 26.01 4.96
N SER A 319 -29.16 26.13 4.40
CA SER A 319 -28.93 26.60 3.03
C SER A 319 -29.00 25.51 1.95
N ILE A 320 -29.18 24.25 2.34
CA ILE A 320 -29.36 23.12 1.41
C ILE A 320 -30.76 23.24 0.79
N VAL A 321 -30.80 23.46 -0.53
CA VAL A 321 -32.05 23.76 -1.28
C VAL A 321 -32.75 22.47 -1.69
N GLU A 322 -33.95 22.18 -1.18
CA GLU A 322 -34.71 20.96 -1.52
C GLU A 322 -35.74 21.17 -2.64
N ASN A 323 -35.36 21.83 -3.73
CA ASN A 323 -36.24 22.12 -4.87
C ASN A 323 -35.68 21.55 -6.18
N ASN A 324 -36.56 21.09 -7.08
CA ASN A 324 -36.18 20.66 -8.43
C ASN A 324 -35.70 21.86 -9.27
N LEU A 325 -34.47 21.77 -9.78
CA LEU A 325 -33.78 22.82 -10.53
C LEU A 325 -33.68 22.56 -12.04
N GLY A 326 -34.44 21.60 -12.59
CA GLY A 326 -34.53 21.35 -14.03
C GLY A 326 -33.57 20.26 -14.53
N GLY A 327 -32.82 20.53 -15.59
CA GLY A 327 -31.82 19.63 -16.16
C GLY A 327 -30.60 19.45 -15.24
N THR A 328 -29.48 18.97 -15.81
CA THR A 328 -28.31 18.52 -15.04
C THR A 328 -27.03 19.11 -15.65
N SER A 329 -26.43 20.06 -14.93
CA SER A 329 -25.18 20.75 -15.30
C SER A 329 -24.07 20.54 -14.25
N ILE A 330 -23.48 19.35 -14.27
CA ILE A 330 -22.35 18.92 -13.43
C ILE A 330 -21.12 19.82 -13.65
N GLY A 331 -20.73 20.07 -14.91
CA GLY A 331 -19.58 20.95 -15.18
C GLY A 331 -19.85 22.40 -14.76
N GLY A 332 -21.09 22.90 -14.92
CA GLY A 332 -21.51 24.18 -14.35
C GLY A 332 -21.37 24.24 -12.82
N GLY A 333 -21.77 23.17 -12.13
CA GLY A 333 -21.59 23.00 -10.68
C GLY A 333 -20.13 23.03 -10.26
N LEU A 334 -19.28 22.26 -10.94
CA LEU A 334 -17.84 22.21 -10.71
C LEU A 334 -17.17 23.55 -10.99
N ARG A 335 -17.50 24.22 -12.10
CA ARG A 335 -16.99 25.53 -12.46
C ARG A 335 -17.31 26.58 -11.40
N LYS A 336 -18.55 26.58 -10.89
CA LYS A 336 -18.97 27.48 -9.81
C LYS A 336 -18.20 27.19 -8.52
N SER A 337 -18.00 25.91 -8.18
CA SER A 337 -17.20 25.48 -7.03
C SER A 337 -15.74 25.91 -7.15
N VAL A 338 -15.12 25.77 -8.34
CA VAL A 338 -13.76 26.25 -8.63
C VAL A 338 -13.66 27.76 -8.43
N ASN A 339 -14.62 28.53 -8.94
CA ASN A 339 -14.64 29.98 -8.77
C ASN A 339 -14.75 30.39 -7.30
N LEU A 340 -15.59 29.70 -6.53
CA LEU A 340 -15.77 29.93 -5.10
C LEU A 340 -14.49 29.64 -4.31
N LEU A 341 -13.85 28.50 -4.58
CA LEU A 341 -12.56 28.11 -3.98
C LEU A 341 -11.45 29.09 -4.35
N ASN A 342 -11.32 29.45 -5.63
CA ASN A 342 -10.29 30.38 -6.09
C ASN A 342 -10.44 31.76 -5.45
N ALA A 343 -11.68 32.24 -5.27
CA ALA A 343 -11.97 33.50 -4.60
C ALA A 343 -11.67 33.45 -3.09
N ALA A 344 -11.98 32.34 -2.41
CA ALA A 344 -11.72 32.18 -0.99
C ALA A 344 -10.22 31.99 -0.68
N LEU A 345 -9.50 31.26 -1.54
CA LEU A 345 -8.10 30.94 -1.31
C LEU A 345 -7.15 32.05 -1.76
N GLN A 346 -7.54 32.97 -2.64
CA GLN A 346 -6.75 34.16 -3.02
C GLN A 346 -5.27 33.88 -3.36
N GLY A 347 -4.98 32.76 -4.02
CA GLY A 347 -3.61 32.36 -4.36
C GLY A 347 -2.82 31.69 -3.23
N THR A 348 -3.50 31.31 -2.13
CA THR A 348 -2.96 30.44 -1.09
C THR A 348 -2.53 29.14 -1.73
N LYS A 349 -1.28 28.76 -1.45
CA LYS A 349 -0.66 27.54 -1.94
C LYS A 349 -1.11 26.38 -1.04
N CYS A 350 -2.26 25.79 -1.32
CA CYS A 350 -2.72 24.53 -0.72
C CYS A 350 -3.80 23.88 -1.61
N SER A 351 -3.97 22.55 -1.49
CA SER A 351 -5.00 21.78 -2.19
C SER A 351 -6.37 21.93 -1.52
N ALA A 352 -7.42 22.14 -2.31
CA ALA A 352 -8.79 22.26 -1.83
C ALA A 352 -9.64 21.09 -2.30
N ASN A 353 -10.86 20.96 -1.77
CA ASN A 353 -11.68 19.78 -1.99
C ASN A 353 -13.08 20.16 -2.47
N ILE A 354 -13.59 19.41 -3.43
CA ILE A 354 -15.00 19.44 -3.85
C ILE A 354 -15.59 18.07 -3.55
N ILE A 355 -16.75 18.06 -2.91
CA ILE A 355 -17.58 16.86 -2.77
C ILE A 355 -18.75 17.04 -3.73
N LEU A 356 -18.71 16.32 -4.86
CA LEU A 356 -19.75 16.34 -5.89
C LEU A 356 -20.73 15.20 -5.63
N ALA A 357 -22.00 15.51 -5.35
CA ALA A 357 -23.04 14.52 -5.17
C ALA A 357 -24.07 14.64 -6.29
N THR A 358 -24.24 13.57 -7.08
CA THR A 358 -25.06 13.57 -8.32
C THR A 358 -25.43 12.15 -8.73
N ASP A 359 -26.55 12.01 -9.43
CA ASP A 359 -26.91 10.77 -10.14
C ASP A 359 -26.37 10.74 -11.59
N GLY A 360 -25.47 11.67 -11.94
CA GLY A 360 -24.41 11.52 -12.94
C GLY A 360 -24.75 11.81 -14.40
N GLU A 361 -26.01 12.05 -14.79
CA GLU A 361 -26.34 12.28 -16.20
C GLU A 361 -26.22 13.75 -16.61
N GLN A 362 -25.03 14.17 -17.08
CA GLN A 362 -24.82 15.50 -17.66
C GLN A 362 -25.63 15.68 -18.96
N ASN A 363 -26.49 16.69 -19.02
CA ASN A 363 -27.29 16.99 -20.22
C ASN A 363 -27.34 18.49 -20.59
N GLU A 364 -26.78 19.39 -19.75
CA GLU A 364 -26.77 20.83 -20.01
C GLU A 364 -25.43 21.52 -19.72
N GLY A 365 -24.94 22.32 -20.67
CA GLY A 365 -23.81 23.23 -20.47
C GLY A 365 -22.43 22.57 -20.52
N GLU A 366 -21.47 23.19 -19.82
CA GLU A 366 -20.07 22.73 -19.73
C GLU A 366 -19.97 21.36 -19.07
N THR A 367 -19.09 20.48 -19.56
CA THR A 367 -18.93 19.11 -19.05
C THR A 367 -17.87 19.02 -17.95
N PRO A 368 -17.85 17.95 -17.13
CA PRO A 368 -16.77 17.73 -16.16
C PRO A 368 -15.37 17.71 -16.80
N ALA A 369 -15.24 17.18 -18.02
CA ALA A 369 -13.98 17.12 -18.75
C ALA A 369 -13.43 18.51 -19.11
N ASP A 370 -14.31 19.48 -19.40
CA ASP A 370 -13.93 20.86 -19.71
C ASP A 370 -13.38 21.61 -18.48
N VAL A 371 -13.83 21.23 -17.28
CA VAL A 371 -13.40 21.82 -15.99
C VAL A 371 -12.13 21.16 -15.45
N LEU A 372 -11.84 19.92 -15.83
CA LEU A 372 -10.71 19.13 -15.33
C LEU A 372 -9.34 19.84 -15.40
N PRO A 373 -8.95 20.52 -16.50
CA PRO A 373 -7.67 21.23 -16.55
C PRO A 373 -7.49 22.27 -15.45
N ASP A 374 -8.56 22.99 -15.09
CA ASP A 374 -8.52 24.00 -14.04
C ASP A 374 -8.50 23.38 -12.63
N LEU A 375 -9.21 22.26 -12.43
CA LEU A 375 -9.12 21.48 -11.20
C LEU A 375 -7.68 21.00 -10.96
N LEU A 376 -7.03 20.45 -11.99
CA LEU A 376 -5.64 19.99 -11.90
C LEU A 376 -4.67 21.15 -11.67
N LYS A 377 -4.86 22.27 -12.38
CA LYS A 377 -4.03 23.47 -12.24
C LYS A 377 -4.11 24.07 -10.83
N LEU A 378 -5.30 24.09 -10.25
CA LEU A 378 -5.55 24.62 -8.90
C LEU A 378 -5.39 23.55 -7.80
N GLN A 379 -5.01 22.31 -8.16
CA GLN A 379 -4.83 21.20 -7.24
C GLN A 379 -6.08 20.94 -6.38
N ILE A 380 -7.26 21.07 -6.99
CA ILE A 380 -8.53 20.81 -6.36
C ILE A 380 -8.87 19.33 -6.54
N LYS A 381 -9.04 18.61 -5.42
CA LYS A 381 -9.48 17.22 -5.41
C LYS A 381 -10.99 17.15 -5.51
N VAL A 382 -11.50 16.30 -6.40
CA VAL A 382 -12.94 16.06 -6.54
C VAL A 382 -13.25 14.66 -6.02
N THR A 383 -14.00 14.58 -4.95
CA THR A 383 -14.57 13.33 -4.44
C THR A 383 -16.03 13.27 -4.87
N THR A 384 -16.46 12.16 -5.46
CA THR A 384 -17.81 12.02 -5.99
C THR A 384 -18.66 11.07 -5.13
N LEU A 385 -19.89 11.48 -4.84
CA LEU A 385 -20.97 10.66 -4.31
C LEU A 385 -21.90 10.34 -5.47
N ALA A 386 -21.70 9.18 -6.09
CA ALA A 386 -22.51 8.69 -7.20
C ALA A 386 -23.82 8.11 -6.67
N ILE A 387 -24.92 8.84 -6.81
CA ILE A 387 -26.22 8.49 -6.24
C ILE A 387 -27.00 7.59 -7.22
N GLY A 388 -27.37 6.40 -6.77
CA GLY A 388 -28.13 5.43 -7.58
C GLY A 388 -27.30 4.66 -8.62
N SER A 389 -27.98 3.80 -9.38
CA SER A 389 -27.38 2.89 -10.37
C SER A 389 -26.96 3.58 -11.68
N ASP A 390 -27.58 4.72 -11.99
CA ASP A 390 -27.54 5.32 -13.34
C ASP A 390 -26.40 6.34 -13.50
N ALA A 391 -25.61 6.57 -12.45
CA ALA A 391 -24.59 7.60 -12.47
C ALA A 391 -23.49 7.38 -13.53
N SER A 392 -23.24 8.40 -14.36
CA SER A 392 -22.33 8.37 -15.51
C SER A 392 -20.90 7.94 -15.16
N ALA A 393 -20.25 7.37 -16.16
CA ALA A 393 -18.84 6.98 -16.15
C ALA A 393 -17.84 8.15 -15.97
N ASP A 394 -18.29 9.40 -16.19
CA ASP A 394 -17.42 10.58 -16.08
C ASP A 394 -17.02 10.91 -14.65
N LEU A 395 -17.78 10.42 -13.65
CA LEU A 395 -17.52 10.65 -12.23
C LEU A 395 -16.24 9.96 -11.75
N GLU A 396 -15.89 8.80 -12.30
CA GLU A 396 -14.63 8.11 -12.02
C GLU A 396 -13.45 8.88 -12.61
N ASN A 397 -13.56 9.26 -13.88
CA ASN A 397 -12.47 9.93 -14.58
C ASN A 397 -12.06 11.21 -13.87
N ILE A 398 -13.02 12.03 -13.41
CA ILE A 398 -12.71 13.28 -12.73
C ILE A 398 -12.18 13.06 -11.31
N ALA A 399 -12.73 12.10 -10.56
CA ALA A 399 -12.26 11.78 -9.22
C ALA A 399 -10.83 11.23 -9.28
N ASP A 400 -10.59 10.24 -10.14
CA ASP A 400 -9.28 9.60 -10.32
C ASP A 400 -8.24 10.60 -10.81
N SER A 401 -8.58 11.42 -11.81
CA SER A 401 -7.66 12.42 -12.36
C SER A 401 -7.25 13.46 -11.32
N THR A 402 -8.17 13.86 -10.44
CA THR A 402 -7.88 14.84 -9.38
C THR A 402 -7.32 14.22 -8.09
N GLY A 403 -7.30 12.89 -7.98
CA GLY A 403 -6.84 12.17 -6.78
C GLY A 403 -7.86 12.16 -5.63
N GLY A 404 -9.14 12.34 -5.97
CA GLY A 404 -10.28 12.06 -5.09
C GLY A 404 -10.75 10.61 -5.18
N ARG A 405 -11.92 10.33 -4.61
CA ARG A 405 -12.52 8.97 -4.60
C ARG A 405 -13.97 9.02 -5.09
N VAL A 406 -14.46 7.89 -5.58
CA VAL A 406 -15.89 7.70 -5.93
C VAL A 406 -16.54 6.81 -4.88
N PHE A 407 -17.64 7.27 -4.30
CA PHE A 407 -18.49 6.48 -3.42
C PHE A 407 -19.85 6.27 -4.07
N LYS A 408 -20.26 5.02 -4.19
CA LYS A 408 -21.60 4.66 -4.65
C LYS A 408 -22.58 4.83 -3.50
N VAL A 409 -23.69 5.52 -3.73
CA VAL A 409 -24.74 5.75 -2.74
C VAL A 409 -26.06 5.20 -3.28
N ASN A 410 -26.40 3.98 -2.87
CA ASN A 410 -27.68 3.35 -3.23
C ASN A 410 -28.78 3.63 -2.20
N ASP A 411 -28.41 3.97 -0.97
CA ASP A 411 -29.26 4.21 0.20
C ASP A 411 -28.61 5.27 1.10
N ASP A 412 -29.33 5.72 2.13
CA ASP A 412 -28.84 6.70 3.12
C ASP A 412 -27.60 6.19 3.90
N GLU A 413 -27.44 4.88 3.96
CA GLU A 413 -26.34 4.20 4.64
C GLU A 413 -25.03 4.38 3.88
N ALA A 414 -25.01 4.05 2.59
CA ALA A 414 -23.82 4.19 1.76
C ALA A 414 -23.33 5.64 1.72
N ALA A 415 -24.25 6.59 1.82
CA ALA A 415 -23.96 8.00 2.03
C ALA A 415 -23.24 8.27 3.37
N SER A 416 -23.76 7.73 4.47
CA SER A 416 -23.19 7.90 5.82
C SER A 416 -21.81 7.26 5.94
N SER A 417 -21.62 6.07 5.35
CA SER A 417 -20.31 5.40 5.27
C SER A 417 -19.31 6.23 4.47
N ALA A 418 -19.71 6.71 3.29
CA ALA A 418 -18.88 7.58 2.45
C ALA A 418 -18.44 8.86 3.19
N VAL A 419 -19.35 9.50 3.93
CA VAL A 419 -19.04 10.67 4.75
C VAL A 419 -18.07 10.32 5.89
N GLY A 420 -18.22 9.15 6.50
CA GLY A 420 -17.28 8.62 7.50
C GLY A 420 -15.86 8.47 6.95
N ASP A 421 -15.69 7.85 5.79
CA ASP A 421 -14.37 7.70 5.16
C ASP A 421 -13.78 9.05 4.72
N MET A 422 -14.62 9.96 4.20
CA MET A 422 -14.19 11.31 3.87
C MET A 422 -13.66 12.03 5.12
N HIS A 423 -14.27 11.79 6.29
CA HIS A 423 -13.84 12.34 7.56
C HIS A 423 -12.45 11.82 7.94
N LYS A 424 -12.24 10.51 7.89
CA LYS A 424 -10.94 9.87 8.13
C LYS A 424 -9.84 10.42 7.22
N ASN A 425 -10.10 10.49 5.91
CA ASN A 425 -9.13 11.00 4.94
C ASN A 425 -8.80 12.49 5.17
N LEU A 426 -9.81 13.26 5.57
CA LEU A 426 -9.61 14.68 5.82
C LEU A 426 -8.84 14.92 7.12
N GLU A 427 -9.17 14.24 8.22
CA GLU A 427 -8.42 14.36 9.47
C GLU A 427 -6.95 13.95 9.29
N SER A 428 -6.70 12.91 8.47
CA SER A 428 -5.34 12.53 8.03
C SER A 428 -4.64 13.66 7.23
N ALA A 429 -5.38 14.45 6.47
CA ALA A 429 -4.85 15.54 5.65
C ALA A 429 -4.78 16.92 6.36
N VAL A 430 -5.55 17.12 7.43
CA VAL A 430 -5.72 18.37 8.20
C VAL A 430 -4.59 18.60 9.18
N ASN A 431 -4.21 17.55 9.91
CA ASN A 431 -3.32 17.65 11.06
C ASN A 431 -1.86 17.80 10.57
N LYS A 432 -1.43 19.06 10.51
CA LYS A 432 0.00 19.43 10.54
C LYS A 432 0.49 18.93 11.90
N GLU A 433 1.40 17.95 11.90
CA GLU A 433 1.83 17.18 13.09
C GLU A 433 0.76 16.17 13.54
N LEU A 434 0.71 14.98 12.95
CA LEU A 434 -0.12 13.91 13.49
C LEU A 434 0.63 13.20 14.61
N ASP A 435 0.37 13.65 15.84
CA ASP A 435 0.17 12.68 16.92
C ASP A 435 -0.93 11.72 16.45
N VAL A 436 -0.57 10.44 16.35
CA VAL A 436 -1.42 9.31 15.97
C VAL A 436 -2.64 9.14 16.92
N GLU A 437 -2.77 9.98 17.95
CA GLU A 437 -3.70 9.85 19.06
C GLU A 437 -5.09 10.51 18.86
N VAL A 438 -5.29 11.36 17.83
CA VAL A 438 -6.56 12.14 17.68
C VAL A 438 -7.49 11.70 16.55
N THR A 439 -7.08 10.77 15.67
CA THR A 439 -7.95 10.31 14.56
C THR A 439 -8.86 9.15 15.03
N PRO A 440 -10.20 9.25 14.85
CA PRO A 440 -11.15 8.16 15.11
C PRO A 440 -10.89 6.95 14.23
N ILE A 441 -11.29 5.79 14.74
CA ILE A 441 -11.14 4.47 14.14
C ILE A 441 -12.53 3.87 13.97
N ASP A 442 -12.85 3.48 12.73
CA ASP A 442 -14.02 2.66 12.43
C ASP A 442 -13.74 1.23 12.88
N VAL A 443 -14.46 0.80 13.92
CA VAL A 443 -14.30 -0.52 14.52
C VAL A 443 -15.10 -1.55 13.71
N SER A 444 -16.32 -1.18 13.33
CA SER A 444 -17.22 -2.04 12.57
C SER A 444 -18.30 -1.22 11.87
N SER A 445 -18.60 -1.58 10.62
CA SER A 445 -19.79 -1.16 9.90
C SER A 445 -20.54 -2.41 9.41
N LYS A 446 -21.80 -2.59 9.79
CA LYS A 446 -22.57 -3.80 9.47
C LYS A 446 -23.99 -3.49 9.05
N ASN A 447 -24.38 -4.12 7.95
CA ASN A 447 -25.73 -4.03 7.41
C ASN A 447 -26.52 -5.23 7.84
N VAL A 448 -27.70 -4.96 8.37
CA VAL A 448 -28.51 -5.99 8.97
C VAL A 448 -29.95 -5.85 8.53
N VAL A 449 -30.58 -6.99 8.25
CA VAL A 449 -31.99 -7.07 7.86
C VAL A 449 -32.74 -7.79 8.97
N LEU A 450 -33.75 -7.13 9.52
CA LEU A 450 -34.68 -7.69 10.49
C LEU A 450 -35.92 -8.18 9.73
N GLU A 451 -36.17 -9.50 9.78
CA GLU A 451 -37.32 -10.14 9.14
C GLU A 451 -38.27 -10.74 10.19
N GLY A 452 -39.57 -10.44 10.06
CA GLY A 452 -40.58 -10.92 11.00
C GLY A 452 -40.37 -10.40 12.43
N ASN A 453 -40.47 -11.29 13.44
CA ASN A 453 -40.23 -10.97 14.86
C ASN A 453 -38.79 -11.28 15.30
N SER A 454 -37.83 -11.30 14.37
CA SER A 454 -36.43 -11.66 14.68
C SER A 454 -35.78 -10.64 15.63
N VAL A 455 -35.08 -11.16 16.64
CA VAL A 455 -34.08 -10.41 17.42
C VAL A 455 -32.72 -10.70 16.79
N LEU A 456 -32.03 -9.66 16.36
CA LEU A 456 -30.67 -9.78 15.85
C LEU A 456 -29.67 -9.44 16.95
N LYS A 457 -28.56 -10.18 16.97
CA LYS A 457 -27.47 -9.98 17.90
C LYS A 457 -26.15 -9.88 17.16
N GLU A 458 -25.58 -8.69 17.16
CA GLU A 458 -24.28 -8.41 16.57
C GLU A 458 -23.20 -8.25 17.64
N LYS A 459 -21.99 -8.71 17.33
CA LYS A 459 -20.82 -8.56 18.20
C LYS A 459 -19.87 -7.53 17.62
N VAL A 460 -19.29 -6.71 18.51
CA VAL A 460 -18.29 -5.70 18.20
C VAL A 460 -17.17 -5.81 19.23
N VAL A 461 -15.92 -5.87 18.79
CA VAL A 461 -14.76 -6.01 19.69
C VAL A 461 -14.09 -4.66 19.88
N ILE A 462 -14.02 -4.20 21.14
CA ILE A 462 -13.27 -3.00 21.53
C ILE A 462 -11.97 -3.47 22.19
N ASP A 463 -10.82 -3.22 21.57
CA ASP A 463 -9.52 -3.58 22.12
C ASP A 463 -8.97 -2.51 23.09
N GLU A 464 -7.80 -2.78 23.67
CA GLU A 464 -7.15 -1.88 24.63
C GLU A 464 -6.60 -0.59 24.01
N GLY A 465 -6.36 -0.58 22.69
CA GLY A 465 -5.89 0.57 21.92
C GLY A 465 -6.90 1.70 21.85
N ILE A 466 -8.17 1.35 21.84
CA ILE A 466 -9.30 2.25 21.57
C ILE A 466 -10.29 2.27 22.73
N GLY A 467 -11.30 3.12 22.65
CA GLY A 467 -12.41 3.19 23.61
C GLY A 467 -12.65 4.59 24.16
N GLU A 468 -11.91 5.61 23.73
CA GLU A 468 -12.20 7.00 24.08
C GLU A 468 -13.29 7.54 23.15
N ASN A 469 -14.20 8.37 23.66
CA ASN A 469 -15.30 9.03 22.91
C ASN A 469 -16.02 8.13 21.89
N THR A 470 -16.28 6.87 22.26
CA THR A 470 -16.79 5.85 21.35
C THR A 470 -18.29 6.00 21.15
N THR A 471 -18.75 5.85 19.91
CA THR A 471 -20.16 5.96 19.53
C THR A 471 -20.66 4.71 18.85
N PHE A 472 -21.85 4.25 19.25
CA PHE A 472 -22.64 3.26 18.51
C PHE A 472 -23.77 4.01 17.83
N GLU A 473 -23.78 3.98 16.51
CA GLU A 473 -24.83 4.58 15.69
C GLU A 473 -25.59 3.46 14.98
N VAL A 474 -26.92 3.50 15.06
CA VAL A 474 -27.78 2.62 14.27
C VAL A 474 -28.73 3.46 13.44
N THR A 475 -28.53 3.41 12.13
CA THR A 475 -29.33 4.13 11.14
C THR A 475 -30.36 3.19 10.52
N THR A 476 -31.59 3.64 10.37
CA THR A 476 -32.71 2.89 9.78
C THR A 476 -33.75 3.87 9.24
N GLU A 477 -34.66 3.44 8.36
CA GLU A 477 -35.68 4.32 7.75
C GLU A 477 -36.51 5.12 8.77
N ASP A 478 -36.89 4.48 9.88
CA ASP A 478 -37.56 5.13 11.02
C ASP A 478 -37.10 4.47 12.32
N LYS A 479 -36.41 5.21 13.17
CA LYS A 479 -35.86 4.70 14.43
C LYS A 479 -36.94 4.18 15.38
N LYS A 480 -38.20 4.58 15.22
CA LYS A 480 -39.33 4.08 16.00
C LYS A 480 -39.73 2.64 15.63
N LYS A 481 -39.31 2.12 14.48
CA LYS A 481 -39.54 0.73 14.06
C LYS A 481 -38.64 -0.27 14.78
N ILE A 482 -37.55 0.18 15.40
CA ILE A 482 -36.57 -0.67 16.08
C ILE A 482 -36.37 -0.27 17.55
N GLU A 483 -36.06 -1.26 18.38
CA GLU A 483 -35.54 -1.13 19.73
C GLU A 483 -34.07 -1.56 19.71
N ILE A 484 -33.22 -0.76 20.35
CA ILE A 484 -31.79 -1.00 20.47
C ILE A 484 -31.39 -1.22 21.92
N GLU A 485 -30.59 -2.26 22.14
CA GLU A 485 -30.03 -2.60 23.44
C GLU A 485 -28.54 -2.94 23.25
N LEU A 486 -27.66 -2.29 24.02
CA LEU A 486 -26.23 -2.60 24.03
C LEU A 486 -25.89 -3.35 25.30
N MET A 487 -25.10 -4.41 25.20
CA MET A 487 -24.58 -5.15 26.35
C MET A 487 -23.06 -5.03 26.41
N SER A 488 -22.54 -4.59 27.55
CA SER A 488 -21.11 -4.49 27.77
C SER A 488 -20.47 -5.86 28.07
N PRO A 489 -19.14 -6.00 27.97
CA PRO A 489 -18.40 -7.19 28.37
C PRO A 489 -18.61 -7.60 29.83
N LYS A 490 -19.09 -6.66 30.67
CA LYS A 490 -19.42 -6.87 32.08
C LYS A 490 -20.90 -7.18 32.31
N ASN A 491 -21.64 -7.52 31.25
CA ASN A 491 -23.09 -7.77 31.24
C ASN A 491 -23.95 -6.58 31.70
N LYS A 492 -23.46 -5.34 31.53
CA LYS A 492 -24.29 -4.14 31.78
C LYS A 492 -25.06 -3.79 30.51
N THR A 493 -26.36 -3.62 30.65
CA THR A 493 -27.26 -3.25 29.56
C THR A 493 -27.45 -1.74 29.45
N TYR A 494 -27.47 -1.23 28.22
CA TYR A 494 -27.79 0.16 27.87
C TYR A 494 -28.96 0.18 26.88
N THR A 495 -29.88 1.12 27.07
CA THR A 495 -31.12 1.26 26.28
C THR A 495 -31.36 2.73 25.95
N GLU A 496 -32.42 3.05 25.20
CA GLU A 496 -32.86 4.42 24.92
C GLU A 496 -33.11 5.28 26.19
N LYS A 497 -33.21 4.66 27.38
CA LYS A 497 -33.36 5.34 28.67
C LYS A 497 -32.04 5.63 29.38
N SER A 498 -30.93 5.09 28.87
CA SER A 498 -29.61 5.25 29.45
C SER A 498 -29.10 6.68 29.21
N PRO A 499 -28.34 7.26 30.15
CA PRO A 499 -27.78 8.61 29.99
C PRO A 499 -26.78 8.72 28.83
N GLU A 500 -26.23 7.60 28.37
CA GLU A 500 -25.35 7.53 27.21
C GLU A 500 -26.11 7.60 25.87
N TYR A 501 -27.44 7.48 25.85
CA TYR A 501 -28.25 7.61 24.63
C TYR A 501 -28.46 9.07 24.26
N ASP A 502 -28.19 9.42 23.00
CA ASP A 502 -28.34 10.77 22.48
C ASP A 502 -29.77 11.04 22.00
N LEU A 503 -30.48 11.88 22.76
CA LEU A 503 -31.86 12.29 22.47
C LEU A 503 -31.94 13.27 21.28
N ASN A 504 -30.84 13.94 20.93
CA ASN A 504 -30.78 14.95 19.87
C ASN A 504 -30.36 14.32 18.53
N THR A 505 -30.93 13.17 18.22
CA THR A 505 -30.69 12.42 16.98
C THR A 505 -31.81 12.63 15.97
N THR A 506 -31.48 12.51 14.68
CA THR A 506 -32.44 12.54 13.58
C THR A 506 -33.47 11.39 13.69
N PRO A 507 -34.64 11.48 13.02
CA PRO A 507 -35.70 10.46 13.13
C PRO A 507 -35.33 9.04 12.66
N ASP A 508 -34.25 8.92 11.91
CA ASP A 508 -33.69 7.71 11.31
C ASP A 508 -32.52 7.12 12.14
N LYS A 509 -32.02 7.82 13.17
CA LYS A 509 -30.78 7.47 13.88
C LYS A 509 -30.98 7.22 15.37
N HIS A 510 -30.48 6.07 15.84
CA HIS A 510 -30.16 5.81 17.25
C HIS A 510 -28.68 6.06 17.48
N LYS A 511 -28.30 6.71 18.59
CA LYS A 511 -26.89 6.96 18.92
C LYS A 511 -26.64 6.81 20.40
N PHE A 512 -25.59 6.07 20.75
CA PHE A 512 -25.03 6.04 22.09
C PHE A 512 -23.63 6.66 22.07
N LYS A 513 -23.29 7.46 23.08
CA LYS A 513 -21.98 8.10 23.24
C LYS A 513 -21.36 7.75 24.57
N PHE A 514 -20.19 7.14 24.53
CA PHE A 514 -19.42 6.74 25.70
C PHE A 514 -18.13 7.56 25.75
N LYS A 515 -17.88 8.23 26.88
CA LYS A 515 -16.63 8.98 27.06
C LYS A 515 -15.41 8.05 27.13
N VAL A 516 -15.55 6.93 27.86
CA VAL A 516 -14.54 5.88 27.97
C VAL A 516 -15.26 4.54 28.00
N MET A 517 -14.80 3.59 27.20
CA MET A 517 -15.32 2.23 27.13
C MET A 517 -14.37 1.18 27.70
N ASP A 518 -14.98 0.18 28.33
CA ASP A 518 -14.31 -1.05 28.74
C ASP A 518 -13.94 -1.89 27.50
N PRO A 519 -12.70 -2.40 27.41
CA PRO A 519 -12.32 -3.33 26.36
C PRO A 519 -13.06 -4.67 26.51
N GLY A 520 -13.26 -5.36 25.38
CA GLY A 520 -13.92 -6.65 25.28
C GLY A 520 -14.99 -6.69 24.20
N VAL A 521 -15.76 -7.78 24.20
CA VAL A 521 -16.86 -8.00 23.26
C VAL A 521 -18.11 -7.27 23.75
N TRP A 522 -18.56 -6.29 22.97
CA TRP A 522 -19.84 -5.62 23.12
C TRP A 522 -20.87 -6.28 22.21
N GLU A 523 -22.11 -6.37 22.67
CA GLU A 523 -23.20 -6.98 21.90
C GLU A 523 -24.26 -5.92 21.59
N VAL A 524 -24.57 -5.75 20.31
CA VAL A 524 -25.63 -4.88 19.80
C VAL A 524 -26.85 -5.74 19.51
N LEU A 525 -27.93 -5.51 20.25
CA LEU A 525 -29.19 -6.22 20.10
C LEU A 525 -30.19 -5.31 19.41
N LEU A 526 -30.74 -5.77 18.29
CA LEU A 526 -31.77 -5.05 17.55
C LEU A 526 -33.06 -5.87 17.54
N LYS A 527 -34.17 -5.23 17.92
CA LYS A 527 -35.50 -5.85 17.95
C LYS A 527 -36.48 -5.00 17.16
N LYS A 528 -37.31 -5.61 16.33
CA LYS A 528 -38.41 -4.90 15.67
C LYS A 528 -39.49 -4.54 16.70
N LYS A 529 -39.88 -3.25 16.78
CA LYS A 529 -41.00 -2.79 17.62
C LYS A 529 -42.31 -3.11 16.92
N THR A 530 -43.02 -4.15 17.36
CA THR A 530 -44.38 -4.44 16.87
C THR A 530 -45.37 -3.41 17.40
N LYS A 531 -46.02 -2.63 16.53
CA LYS A 531 -47.23 -1.89 16.93
C LYS A 531 -48.30 -2.92 17.31
N SER A 532 -48.92 -2.73 18.50
CA SER A 532 -50.19 -3.29 19.00
C SER A 532 -50.92 -4.38 18.17
N LYS A 533 -51.48 -5.39 18.87
CA LYS A 533 -52.23 -6.62 18.47
C LYS A 533 -53.23 -6.60 17.27
N ARG A 534 -53.32 -5.58 16.43
CA ARG A 534 -54.18 -5.52 15.24
C ARG A 534 -53.48 -4.82 14.06
N SER A 535 -52.54 -5.52 13.43
CA SER A 535 -52.14 -5.32 12.02
C SER A 535 -50.88 -6.17 11.81
N LEU A 536 -51.08 -7.42 11.39
CA LEU A 536 -49.99 -8.32 11.03
C LEU A 536 -49.49 -7.87 9.65
N ASP A 537 -48.41 -7.11 9.59
CA ASP A 537 -47.54 -7.15 8.42
C ASP A 537 -46.21 -7.79 8.85
N SER A 538 -46.29 -9.11 9.08
CA SER A 538 -45.16 -9.96 9.45
C SER A 538 -44.11 -10.08 8.34
N SER A 539 -44.34 -9.46 7.17
CA SER A 539 -43.45 -9.42 6.00
C SER A 539 -42.63 -8.14 5.86
N GLU A 540 -42.90 -7.08 6.61
CA GLU A 540 -42.17 -5.81 6.47
C GLU A 540 -40.70 -6.00 6.92
N ARG A 541 -39.78 -5.98 5.95
CA ARG A 541 -38.33 -5.99 6.16
C ARG A 541 -37.90 -4.64 6.70
N VAL A 542 -37.15 -4.64 7.81
CA VAL A 542 -36.52 -3.44 8.34
C VAL A 542 -35.02 -3.59 8.19
N THR A 543 -34.42 -2.73 7.37
CA THR A 543 -32.96 -2.64 7.23
C THR A 543 -32.41 -1.67 8.27
N ALA A 544 -31.27 -2.02 8.86
CA ALA A 544 -30.55 -1.14 9.75
C ALA A 544 -29.05 -1.29 9.53
N THR A 545 -28.31 -0.22 9.82
CA THR A 545 -26.85 -0.21 9.72
C THR A 545 -26.28 0.13 11.07
N ILE A 546 -25.34 -0.70 11.54
CA ILE A 546 -24.63 -0.50 12.79
C ILE A 546 -23.26 0.05 12.46
N LEU A 547 -22.96 1.27 12.93
CA LEU A 547 -21.67 1.91 12.78
C LEU A 547 -21.06 2.16 14.17
N VAL A 548 -19.84 1.67 14.39
CA VAL A 548 -19.12 1.86 15.65
C VAL A 548 -17.82 2.61 15.40
N LYS A 549 -17.73 3.80 15.99
CA LYS A 549 -16.54 4.68 15.91
C LYS A 549 -15.92 4.83 17.28
N SER A 550 -14.60 4.72 17.37
CA SER A 550 -13.86 4.82 18.63
C SER A 550 -12.59 5.64 18.45
N PHE A 551 -12.18 6.39 19.47
CA PHE A 551 -10.92 7.13 19.45
C PHE A 551 -9.81 6.34 20.16
N PRO A 552 -8.54 6.53 19.72
CA PRO A 552 -7.39 6.05 20.48
C PRO A 552 -7.45 6.59 21.91
N LYS A 553 -7.10 5.75 22.88
CA LYS A 553 -6.91 6.23 24.25
C LYS A 553 -5.62 7.04 24.31
N ALA A 554 -5.63 8.26 24.82
CA ALA A 554 -4.49 9.21 24.88
C ALA A 554 -3.20 8.74 25.60
N LYS A 555 -3.10 7.46 25.97
CA LYS A 555 -1.90 6.84 26.58
C LYS A 555 -1.58 5.46 25.97
N SER A 556 -2.25 5.08 24.89
CA SER A 556 -2.14 3.73 24.33
C SER A 556 -1.19 3.71 23.14
N ASN A 557 -0.05 3.07 23.33
CA ASN A 557 0.91 2.75 22.27
C ASN A 557 0.51 1.48 21.48
N LYS A 558 -0.70 0.94 21.68
CA LYS A 558 -1.19 -0.31 21.06
C LYS A 558 -2.35 -0.10 20.09
N THR A 559 -2.50 1.11 19.56
CA THR A 559 -3.59 1.43 18.65
C THR A 559 -3.35 0.80 17.28
N ILE A 560 -4.09 -0.27 16.99
CA ILE A 560 -4.07 -0.94 15.68
C ILE A 560 -4.79 -0.07 14.65
N ARG A 561 -4.15 0.15 13.51
CA ARG A 561 -4.67 0.91 12.37
C ARG A 561 -4.72 0.05 11.13
N LEU A 562 -5.77 0.26 10.35
CA LEU A 562 -5.99 -0.33 9.05
C LEU A 562 -6.11 0.79 8.01
N GLU A 563 -5.23 0.74 7.03
CA GLU A 563 -5.26 1.58 5.83
C GLU A 563 -5.36 0.68 4.61
N GLY A 564 -5.92 1.19 3.53
CA GLY A 564 -6.09 0.45 2.29
C GLY A 564 -5.80 1.30 1.09
N ASP A 565 -5.36 0.67 0.01
CA ASP A 565 -5.14 1.29 -1.29
C ASP A 565 -5.60 0.40 -2.45
N LEU A 566 -5.89 1.04 -3.59
CA LEU A 566 -6.33 0.41 -4.83
C LEU A 566 -5.48 0.90 -6.00
N SER A 567 -5.03 -0.04 -6.83
CA SER A 567 -4.21 0.28 -8.01
C SER A 567 -4.92 1.12 -9.08
N SER A 568 -6.25 1.05 -9.17
CA SER A 568 -7.14 1.78 -10.10
C SER A 568 -8.55 1.89 -9.48
N ARG A 569 -9.44 2.73 -10.03
CA ARG A 569 -10.89 2.68 -9.73
C ARG A 569 -11.72 2.07 -10.86
N VAL A 570 -11.06 1.76 -11.97
CA VAL A 570 -11.65 1.12 -13.14
C VAL A 570 -10.94 -0.19 -13.36
N LEU A 571 -11.71 -1.28 -13.38
CA LEU A 571 -11.23 -2.59 -13.79
C LEU A 571 -11.13 -2.62 -15.31
N THR A 572 -9.93 -2.83 -15.82
CA THR A 572 -9.60 -2.83 -17.25
C THR A 572 -8.94 -4.15 -17.63
N TYR A 573 -9.36 -4.82 -18.68
CA TYR A 573 -8.68 -6.04 -19.12
C TYR A 573 -7.43 -5.74 -19.94
N PRO A 574 -6.33 -6.51 -19.80
CA PRO A 574 -6.14 -7.69 -18.93
C PRO A 574 -5.56 -7.38 -17.53
N GLU A 575 -5.52 -6.12 -17.10
CA GLU A 575 -4.87 -5.71 -15.85
C GLU A 575 -5.82 -5.80 -14.64
N PRO A 576 -5.51 -6.61 -13.61
CA PRO A 576 -6.39 -6.74 -12.46
C PRO A 576 -6.37 -5.49 -11.60
N LEU A 577 -7.47 -5.30 -10.87
CA LEU A 577 -7.49 -4.34 -9.80
C LEU A 577 -6.77 -4.94 -8.57
N ARG A 578 -5.53 -4.52 -8.33
CA ARG A 578 -4.80 -4.84 -7.10
C ARG A 578 -5.31 -4.02 -5.92
N ILE A 579 -5.43 -4.68 -4.78
CA ILE A 579 -5.78 -4.10 -3.49
C ILE A 579 -4.69 -4.43 -2.48
N SER A 580 -4.33 -3.46 -1.65
CA SER A 580 -3.36 -3.62 -0.56
C SER A 580 -3.92 -3.01 0.72
N ALA A 581 -3.64 -3.64 1.86
CA ALA A 581 -4.11 -3.24 3.17
C ALA A 581 -2.94 -3.21 4.14
N GLU A 582 -2.61 -2.04 4.68
CA GLU A 582 -1.56 -1.88 5.69
C GLU A 582 -2.20 -1.99 7.08
N LEU A 583 -1.74 -2.98 7.86
CA LEU A 583 -2.22 -3.27 9.21
C LEU A 583 -1.05 -3.19 10.20
N GLY A 584 -1.12 -2.21 11.10
CA GLY A 584 0.02 -1.88 11.96
C GLY A 584 -0.34 -1.17 13.25
N VAL A 585 0.61 -1.09 14.18
CA VAL A 585 0.59 -0.20 15.34
C VAL A 585 1.79 0.74 15.23
N GLY A 586 1.54 1.99 14.87
CA GLY A 586 2.63 2.92 14.53
C GLY A 586 3.44 2.40 13.35
N SER A 587 4.75 2.21 13.53
CA SER A 587 5.66 1.67 12.50
C SER A 587 5.80 0.13 12.52
N PHE A 588 5.12 -0.54 13.45
CA PHE A 588 5.24 -1.98 13.68
C PHE A 588 4.11 -2.77 13.01
N PRO A 589 4.43 -3.80 12.22
CA PRO A 589 3.43 -4.53 11.46
C PRO A 589 2.67 -5.55 12.30
N VAL A 590 1.41 -5.78 11.93
CA VAL A 590 0.52 -6.78 12.52
C VAL A 590 0.36 -7.95 11.56
N ILE A 591 0.82 -9.12 11.98
CA ILE A 591 0.82 -10.36 11.18
C ILE A 591 -0.19 -11.37 11.73
N ASN A 592 -0.52 -12.40 10.94
CA ASN A 592 -1.47 -13.46 11.31
C ASN A 592 -2.89 -12.98 11.63
N ALA A 593 -3.27 -11.79 11.13
CA ALA A 593 -4.65 -11.34 11.12
C ALA A 593 -5.38 -11.90 9.89
N ALA A 594 -6.69 -12.10 10.00
CA ALA A 594 -7.52 -12.35 8.82
C ALA A 594 -7.86 -11.01 8.18
N VAL A 595 -7.45 -10.80 6.93
CA VAL A 595 -7.75 -9.59 6.18
C VAL A 595 -8.50 -9.97 4.91
N GLU A 596 -9.64 -9.33 4.69
CA GLU A 596 -10.56 -9.65 3.59
C GLU A 596 -11.03 -8.37 2.91
N ALA A 597 -11.12 -8.40 1.59
CA ALA A 597 -11.79 -7.41 0.77
C ALA A 597 -13.20 -7.89 0.42
N ILE A 598 -14.20 -7.13 0.83
CA ILE A 598 -15.62 -7.38 0.58
C ILE A 598 -16.04 -6.45 -0.56
N ILE A 599 -16.54 -7.02 -1.65
CA ILE A 599 -16.98 -6.29 -2.85
C ILE A 599 -18.49 -6.49 -2.98
N GLU A 600 -19.24 -5.40 -3.09
CA GLU A 600 -20.71 -5.44 -3.04
C GLU A 600 -21.38 -4.59 -4.10
N SER A 601 -22.52 -5.05 -4.58
CA SER A 601 -23.44 -4.26 -5.39
C SER A 601 -24.87 -4.79 -5.26
N GLY A 602 -25.70 -4.06 -4.52
CA GLY A 602 -27.04 -4.52 -4.16
C GLY A 602 -26.97 -5.82 -3.35
N ASP A 603 -27.73 -6.84 -3.76
CA ASP A 603 -27.74 -8.14 -3.08
C ASP A 603 -26.54 -9.05 -3.46
N LYS A 604 -25.67 -8.62 -4.38
CA LYS A 604 -24.52 -9.42 -4.81
C LYS A 604 -23.27 -9.05 -4.03
N ARG A 605 -22.58 -10.06 -3.52
CA ARG A 605 -21.34 -9.92 -2.73
C ARG A 605 -20.29 -10.93 -3.21
N SER A 606 -19.03 -10.50 -3.29
CA SER A 606 -17.86 -11.37 -3.39
C SER A 606 -16.84 -10.99 -2.33
N THR A 607 -16.14 -11.97 -1.76
CA THR A 607 -15.09 -11.74 -0.76
C THR A 607 -13.79 -12.34 -1.25
N ILE A 608 -12.70 -11.59 -1.08
CA ILE A 608 -11.34 -12.01 -1.46
C ILE A 608 -10.45 -11.89 -0.22
N SER A 609 -9.68 -12.92 0.09
CA SER A 609 -8.69 -12.86 1.16
C SER A 609 -7.47 -12.08 0.70
N LEU A 610 -6.99 -11.16 1.54
CA LEU A 610 -5.73 -10.45 1.36
C LEU A 610 -4.67 -11.13 2.20
N ASN A 611 -3.50 -11.37 1.63
CA ASN A 611 -2.45 -12.14 2.28
C ASN A 611 -1.18 -11.31 2.44
N ASP A 612 -0.52 -11.47 3.59
CA ASP A 612 0.80 -10.92 3.92
C ASP A 612 1.80 -12.09 3.93
N ASN A 613 2.08 -12.60 2.74
CA ASN A 613 2.77 -13.87 2.49
C ASN A 613 3.98 -13.74 1.55
N GLY A 614 4.28 -12.56 1.04
CA GLY A 614 5.37 -12.25 0.12
C GLY A 614 5.15 -12.78 -1.31
N PHE A 615 3.91 -13.10 -1.68
CA PHE A 615 3.55 -13.57 -3.02
C PHE A 615 2.62 -12.60 -3.75
N ASN A 616 2.91 -12.36 -5.05
CA ASN A 616 2.18 -11.39 -5.88
C ASN A 616 0.66 -11.52 -5.68
N PRO A 617 -0.07 -10.42 -5.39
CA PRO A 617 0.40 -9.03 -5.42
C PRO A 617 1.14 -8.55 -4.16
N ASP A 618 1.25 -9.37 -3.12
CA ASP A 618 2.06 -9.06 -1.96
C ASP A 618 3.55 -9.30 -2.27
N GLU A 619 4.40 -8.30 -2.07
CA GLU A 619 5.81 -8.42 -2.46
C GLU A 619 6.68 -8.94 -1.33
N VAL A 620 6.24 -8.78 -0.07
CA VAL A 620 7.06 -9.01 1.11
C VAL A 620 6.25 -9.64 2.24
N ALA A 621 6.70 -10.80 2.72
CA ALA A 621 5.98 -11.53 3.74
C ALA A 621 6.18 -10.91 5.13
N ASN A 622 5.10 -10.86 5.91
CA ASN A 622 5.05 -10.43 7.30
C ASN A 622 5.49 -8.96 7.52
N ASP A 623 5.29 -8.08 6.53
CA ASP A 623 5.53 -6.63 6.67
C ASP A 623 4.27 -5.84 7.06
N GLY A 624 3.17 -6.53 7.34
CA GLY A 624 1.88 -5.94 7.69
C GLY A 624 1.10 -5.42 6.49
N ILE A 625 1.57 -5.64 5.26
CA ILE A 625 0.86 -5.30 4.03
C ILE A 625 0.19 -6.56 3.49
N TYR A 626 -1.13 -6.61 3.58
CA TYR A 626 -1.93 -7.71 3.05
C TYR A 626 -2.42 -7.32 1.67
N SER A 627 -2.09 -8.10 0.64
CA SER A 627 -2.46 -7.77 -0.74
C SER A 627 -3.28 -8.87 -1.43
N GLY A 628 -4.06 -8.46 -2.42
CA GLY A 628 -4.89 -9.34 -3.26
C GLY A 628 -5.25 -8.69 -4.60
N SER A 629 -5.81 -9.47 -5.51
CA SER A 629 -6.16 -9.02 -6.86
C SER A 629 -7.63 -9.30 -7.16
N ILE A 630 -8.30 -8.34 -7.79
CA ILE A 630 -9.71 -8.39 -8.18
C ILE A 630 -9.78 -8.46 -9.71
N TRP A 631 -10.37 -9.55 -10.20
CA TRP A 631 -10.43 -9.88 -11.63
C TRP A 631 -11.84 -9.77 -12.22
N GLU A 632 -12.83 -9.92 -11.35
CA GLU A 632 -14.24 -9.82 -11.70
C GLU A 632 -14.97 -9.06 -10.60
N LEU A 633 -16.00 -8.31 -10.99
CA LEU A 633 -16.90 -7.65 -10.07
C LEU A 633 -18.22 -8.42 -9.99
N PRO A 634 -18.85 -8.49 -8.80
CA PRO A 634 -20.07 -9.29 -8.62
C PRO A 634 -21.26 -8.76 -9.42
N ALA A 635 -21.25 -7.49 -9.84
CA ALA A 635 -22.25 -6.92 -10.72
C ALA A 635 -21.63 -6.02 -11.81
N LEU A 636 -22.34 -5.90 -12.93
CA LEU A 636 -22.10 -4.83 -13.91
C LEU A 636 -22.38 -3.47 -13.26
N GLY A 637 -21.56 -2.46 -13.58
CA GLY A 637 -21.63 -1.13 -12.98
C GLY A 637 -20.73 -0.96 -11.75
N ARG A 638 -21.09 -0.02 -10.86
CA ARG A 638 -20.30 0.29 -9.65
C ARG A 638 -20.48 -0.77 -8.57
N ASN A 639 -19.38 -1.19 -7.97
CA ASN A 639 -19.32 -2.09 -6.83
C ASN A 639 -18.54 -1.40 -5.71
N SER A 640 -19.07 -1.37 -4.48
CA SER A 640 -18.33 -0.88 -3.31
C SER A 640 -17.27 -1.90 -2.91
N ILE A 641 -16.16 -1.41 -2.36
CA ILE A 641 -15.09 -2.24 -1.79
C ILE A 641 -14.89 -1.81 -0.34
N THR A 642 -14.87 -2.77 0.56
CA THR A 642 -14.54 -2.58 1.97
C THR A 642 -13.47 -3.56 2.38
N ILE A 643 -12.41 -3.10 3.03
CA ILE A 643 -11.40 -3.98 3.62
C ILE A 643 -11.71 -4.16 5.09
N LYS A 644 -11.71 -5.41 5.54
CA LYS A 644 -11.93 -5.80 6.92
C LYS A 644 -10.73 -6.58 7.43
N ALA A 645 -10.19 -6.16 8.57
CA ALA A 645 -9.14 -6.88 9.29
C ALA A 645 -9.65 -7.29 10.66
N PHE A 646 -9.50 -8.57 11.01
CA PHE A 646 -9.93 -9.07 12.31
C PHE A 646 -9.03 -10.20 12.82
N SER A 647 -9.04 -10.35 14.14
CA SER A 647 -8.29 -11.41 14.83
C SER A 647 -9.02 -11.85 16.08
N ASN A 648 -9.10 -13.16 16.29
CA ASN A 648 -9.63 -13.76 17.53
C ASN A 648 -8.51 -14.00 18.57
N GLY A 649 -7.39 -13.28 18.46
CA GLY A 649 -6.22 -13.42 19.33
C GLY A 649 -5.06 -14.23 18.72
N SER A 650 -5.11 -14.54 17.42
CA SER A 650 -4.01 -15.17 16.68
C SER A 650 -2.99 -14.15 16.15
N ALA A 651 -3.43 -12.93 15.91
CA ALA A 651 -2.59 -11.87 15.37
C ALA A 651 -1.46 -11.48 16.34
N MET A 652 -0.33 -11.11 15.76
CA MET A 652 0.88 -10.75 16.49
C MET A 652 1.40 -9.40 16.00
N LEU A 653 1.89 -8.58 16.94
CA LEU A 653 2.61 -7.35 16.66
C LEU A 653 4.12 -7.64 16.65
N LEU A 654 4.80 -7.34 15.55
CA LEU A 654 6.25 -7.51 15.45
C LEU A 654 6.99 -6.34 16.10
N LEU A 655 7.69 -6.57 17.22
CA LEU A 655 8.24 -5.52 18.09
C LEU A 655 9.66 -5.05 17.72
N LYS A 656 10.35 -5.70 16.78
CA LYS A 656 11.66 -5.27 16.27
C LYS A 656 11.66 -5.24 14.76
N GLU A 657 12.04 -4.10 14.18
CA GLU A 657 12.58 -4.04 12.82
C GLU A 657 13.85 -4.88 12.79
N ASN A 658 13.82 -6.09 12.24
CA ASN A 658 15.05 -6.80 11.96
C ASN A 658 14.89 -7.71 10.74
N SER A 659 15.63 -7.34 9.71
CA SER A 659 16.34 -8.21 8.78
C SER A 659 16.46 -9.65 9.29
N ILE A 660 15.58 -10.53 8.80
CA ILE A 660 15.71 -11.98 8.53
C ILE A 660 14.31 -12.44 8.10
N PHE A 661 13.97 -12.34 6.82
CA PHE A 661 12.92 -13.16 6.19
C PHE A 661 13.61 -14.30 5.44
N LYS A 662 14.19 -15.23 6.21
CA LYS A 662 14.50 -16.57 5.72
C LYS A 662 13.82 -17.57 6.65
N GLU A 663 12.84 -18.26 6.08
CA GLU A 663 12.40 -19.61 6.44
C GLU A 663 12.14 -19.84 7.93
N GLN A 664 10.93 -19.50 8.38
CA GLN A 664 10.04 -20.30 9.26
C GLN A 664 8.99 -19.38 9.90
N ASN A 665 7.71 -19.76 9.82
CA ASN A 665 6.54 -19.11 10.45
C ASN A 665 6.58 -19.10 12.00
N SER A 666 7.75 -19.07 12.63
CA SER A 666 7.88 -19.10 14.09
C SER A 666 8.29 -17.74 14.64
N CYS A 667 7.32 -17.03 15.21
CA CYS A 667 7.58 -15.90 16.07
C CYS A 667 8.24 -16.39 17.38
N ASP A 668 9.42 -15.85 17.70
CA ASP A 668 10.09 -16.09 18.98
C ASP A 668 9.50 -15.17 20.07
N VAL A 669 9.37 -15.66 21.30
CA VAL A 669 8.62 -15.03 22.41
C VAL A 669 9.15 -13.64 22.79
N ASN A 670 10.39 -13.32 22.43
CA ASN A 670 11.03 -12.03 22.68
C ASN A 670 10.93 -11.02 21.51
N LYS A 671 10.25 -11.38 20.40
CA LYS A 671 10.23 -10.58 19.16
C LYS A 671 8.84 -10.17 18.69
N CYS A 672 7.78 -10.83 19.15
CA CYS A 672 6.42 -10.40 18.86
C CYS A 672 5.55 -10.44 20.12
N GLU A 673 4.51 -9.61 20.10
CA GLU A 673 3.49 -9.54 21.13
C GLU A 673 2.18 -10.09 20.57
N THR A 674 1.54 -11.02 21.26
CA THR A 674 0.17 -11.44 20.89
C THR A 674 -0.79 -10.29 21.13
N LEU A 675 -1.56 -9.93 20.10
CA LEU A 675 -2.54 -8.87 20.20
C LEU A 675 -3.85 -9.38 20.79
N TYR A 676 -4.50 -8.52 21.57
CA TYR A 676 -5.87 -8.73 21.99
C TYR A 676 -6.78 -8.85 20.75
N PRO A 677 -7.88 -9.64 20.79
CA PRO A 677 -8.83 -9.71 19.70
C PRO A 677 -9.27 -8.32 19.23
N PHE A 678 -9.37 -8.11 17.92
CA PHE A 678 -9.71 -6.81 17.36
C PHE A 678 -10.49 -6.96 16.05
N GLU A 679 -11.17 -5.87 15.67
CA GLU A 679 -11.84 -5.69 14.39
C GLU A 679 -11.55 -4.28 13.89
N ARG A 680 -11.22 -4.15 12.60
CA ARG A 680 -10.99 -2.88 11.91
C ARG A 680 -11.62 -2.96 10.52
N GLU A 681 -12.14 -1.83 10.07
CA GLU A 681 -12.77 -1.73 8.77
C GLU A 681 -12.35 -0.43 8.08
N VAL A 682 -12.24 -0.46 6.76
CA VAL A 682 -12.06 0.73 5.93
C VAL A 682 -12.83 0.56 4.62
N ASN A 683 -13.69 1.53 4.31
CA ASN A 683 -14.37 1.55 3.03
C ASN A 683 -13.48 2.26 2.00
N MET A 684 -13.21 1.52 0.94
CA MET A 684 -12.27 1.92 -0.10
C MET A 684 -12.92 2.82 -1.14
N GLY A 685 -14.24 2.95 -1.14
CA GLY A 685 -15.04 3.58 -2.19
C GLY A 685 -15.60 2.55 -3.15
N SER A 686 -15.83 2.95 -4.39
CA SER A 686 -16.38 2.08 -5.43
C SER A 686 -15.45 1.94 -6.63
N VAL A 687 -15.64 0.83 -7.35
CA VAL A 687 -14.97 0.51 -8.62
C VAL A 687 -15.98 0.03 -9.64
N LYS A 688 -15.67 0.15 -10.93
CA LYS A 688 -16.52 -0.32 -12.03
C LYS A 688 -15.68 -1.03 -13.08
N VAL A 689 -16.33 -1.82 -13.93
CA VAL A 689 -15.70 -2.36 -15.16
C VAL A 689 -15.71 -1.29 -16.24
N ASP A 690 -14.62 -1.16 -16.99
CA ASP A 690 -14.59 -0.34 -18.20
C ASP A 690 -15.58 -0.90 -19.26
N PRO A 691 -16.58 -0.14 -19.72
CA PRO A 691 -17.51 -0.58 -20.75
C PRO A 691 -16.84 -0.97 -22.08
N ALA A 692 -15.67 -0.40 -22.38
CA ALA A 692 -14.90 -0.70 -23.59
C ALA A 692 -14.04 -1.97 -23.44
N ALA A 693 -13.81 -2.41 -22.21
CA ALA A 693 -13.16 -3.69 -21.93
C ALA A 693 -14.19 -4.80 -22.15
N GLN A 694 -14.42 -5.17 -23.42
CA GLN A 694 -15.05 -6.44 -23.75
C GLN A 694 -14.35 -7.54 -22.93
N GLN A 695 -15.11 -8.44 -22.30
CA GLN A 695 -14.58 -9.65 -21.67
C GLN A 695 -13.71 -10.37 -22.70
N ILE A 696 -12.40 -10.18 -22.63
CA ILE A 696 -11.47 -11.03 -23.34
C ILE A 696 -11.40 -12.27 -22.45
N ASN A 697 -11.68 -13.45 -23.01
CA ASN A 697 -11.46 -14.75 -22.36
C ASN A 697 -9.95 -15.04 -22.13
N ASP A 698 -9.10 -14.01 -22.02
CA ASP A 698 -7.67 -14.14 -21.80
C ASP A 698 -7.45 -14.31 -20.30
N VAL A 699 -7.35 -15.57 -19.90
CA VAL A 699 -6.93 -15.96 -18.56
C VAL A 699 -5.47 -15.52 -18.39
N HIS A 700 -5.21 -14.58 -17.48
CA HIS A 700 -3.85 -14.23 -17.10
C HIS A 700 -3.33 -15.24 -16.07
N ILE A 701 -2.02 -15.53 -16.07
CA ILE A 701 -1.41 -16.47 -15.12
C ILE A 701 -0.26 -15.77 -14.44
N ASP A 702 -0.27 -15.75 -13.11
CA ASP A 702 0.80 -15.12 -12.36
C ASP A 702 2.12 -15.85 -12.60
N ARG A 703 3.19 -15.05 -12.69
CA ARG A 703 4.56 -15.54 -12.80
C ARG A 703 4.99 -16.18 -11.48
N VAL A 704 5.74 -17.28 -11.55
CA VAL A 704 6.46 -17.83 -10.39
C VAL A 704 7.65 -16.95 -10.02
N THR A 705 7.76 -16.56 -8.75
CA THR A 705 8.78 -15.61 -8.26
C THR A 705 9.83 -16.23 -7.35
N ASP A 706 9.67 -17.49 -6.95
CA ASP A 706 10.42 -18.12 -5.85
C ASP A 706 11.07 -19.47 -6.21
N VAL A 707 11.34 -19.72 -7.50
CA VAL A 707 12.04 -20.95 -7.93
C VAL A 707 13.41 -21.02 -7.26
N LYS A 708 13.66 -22.11 -6.52
CA LYS A 708 14.92 -22.35 -5.81
C LYS A 708 15.46 -23.75 -6.03
N VAL A 709 16.79 -23.86 -6.04
CA VAL A 709 17.50 -25.14 -6.03
C VAL A 709 17.69 -25.57 -4.58
N LEU A 710 17.07 -26.67 -4.19
CA LEU A 710 17.25 -27.25 -2.85
C LEU A 710 18.57 -28.02 -2.75
N ARG A 711 18.96 -28.70 -3.84
CA ARG A 711 20.16 -29.54 -3.87
C ARG A 711 20.56 -29.86 -5.31
N ALA A 712 21.86 -29.92 -5.58
CA ALA A 712 22.42 -30.51 -6.80
C ALA A 712 23.41 -31.64 -6.47
N ILE A 713 23.29 -32.78 -7.15
CA ILE A 713 24.08 -33.99 -6.91
C ILE A 713 24.88 -34.31 -8.18
N GLU A 714 26.18 -34.09 -8.11
CA GLU A 714 27.10 -34.16 -9.26
C GLU A 714 27.14 -35.56 -9.89
N ASP A 715 27.46 -36.59 -9.09
CA ASP A 715 27.67 -37.95 -9.60
C ASP A 715 26.41 -38.56 -10.27
N ARG A 716 25.22 -38.06 -9.89
CA ARG A 716 23.92 -38.50 -10.42
C ARG A 716 23.33 -37.55 -11.45
N ARG A 717 23.93 -36.36 -11.64
CA ARG A 717 23.38 -35.23 -12.42
C ARG A 717 21.95 -34.90 -12.03
N GLU A 718 21.67 -34.95 -10.73
CA GLU A 718 20.31 -34.80 -10.20
C GLU A 718 20.17 -33.45 -9.49
N VAL A 719 19.15 -32.68 -9.85
CA VAL A 719 18.88 -31.34 -9.30
C VAL A 719 17.47 -31.30 -8.72
N ASN A 720 17.36 -30.90 -7.46
CA ASN A 720 16.09 -30.74 -6.76
C ASN A 720 15.68 -29.28 -6.80
N LEU A 721 14.51 -29.02 -7.38
CA LEU A 721 13.88 -27.71 -7.48
C LEU A 721 12.65 -27.64 -6.59
N GLN A 722 12.36 -26.45 -6.08
CA GLN A 722 11.12 -26.14 -5.39
C GLN A 722 10.64 -24.74 -5.76
N TRP A 723 9.33 -24.57 -5.86
CA TRP A 723 8.67 -23.27 -6.04
C TRP A 723 7.25 -23.32 -5.48
N THR A 724 6.62 -22.17 -5.34
CA THR A 724 5.22 -22.05 -4.95
C THR A 724 4.34 -21.98 -6.19
N ILE A 725 3.23 -22.72 -6.19
CA ILE A 725 2.25 -22.67 -7.29
C ILE A 725 1.64 -21.26 -7.32
N PRO A 726 1.76 -20.52 -8.44
CA PRO A 726 1.30 -19.16 -8.51
C PRO A 726 -0.22 -19.13 -8.63
N GLY A 727 -0.81 -17.97 -8.32
CA GLY A 727 -2.20 -17.69 -8.63
C GLY A 727 -2.49 -17.73 -10.13
N ASN A 728 -3.76 -17.84 -10.46
CA ASN A 728 -4.26 -17.88 -11.84
C ASN A 728 -5.12 -16.66 -12.16
N SER A 729 -4.79 -15.52 -11.52
CA SER A 729 -5.55 -14.31 -11.78
C SER A 729 -7.04 -14.46 -11.45
N GLY A 730 -7.39 -15.12 -10.34
CA GLY A 730 -8.76 -15.17 -9.82
C GLY A 730 -9.76 -15.99 -10.66
N HIS A 731 -9.31 -16.70 -11.70
CA HIS A 731 -10.13 -17.69 -12.39
C HIS A 731 -10.21 -18.97 -11.53
N ASN A 732 -11.32 -19.71 -11.47
CA ASN A 732 -11.38 -20.94 -10.66
C ASN A 732 -10.64 -22.14 -11.30
N GLU A 733 -9.63 -21.91 -12.13
CA GLU A 733 -8.92 -22.94 -12.92
C GLU A 733 -7.44 -23.01 -12.56
N SER A 734 -6.99 -24.06 -11.87
CA SER A 734 -5.60 -24.19 -11.46
C SER A 734 -4.65 -24.39 -12.65
N VAL A 735 -3.41 -23.91 -12.50
CA VAL A 735 -2.30 -24.16 -13.45
C VAL A 735 -2.26 -25.65 -13.80
N GLU A 736 -2.21 -26.00 -15.09
CA GLU A 736 -2.25 -27.39 -15.55
C GLU A 736 -0.86 -28.02 -15.59
N LEU A 737 0.16 -27.24 -15.93
CA LEU A 737 1.56 -27.70 -15.97
C LEU A 737 2.57 -26.55 -15.94
N PHE A 738 3.83 -26.89 -15.74
CA PHE A 738 4.95 -25.97 -15.82
C PHE A 738 5.88 -26.33 -16.98
N ASP A 739 6.21 -25.36 -17.83
CA ASP A 739 7.30 -25.49 -18.80
C ASP A 739 8.62 -25.14 -18.11
N VAL A 740 9.38 -26.16 -17.69
CA VAL A 740 10.66 -25.99 -17.00
C VAL A 740 11.79 -26.09 -18.01
N ARG A 741 12.68 -25.09 -18.03
CA ARG A 741 13.82 -25.00 -18.94
C ARG A 741 15.14 -24.99 -18.20
N ILE A 742 16.11 -25.72 -18.75
CA ILE A 742 17.52 -25.66 -18.37
C ILE A 742 18.25 -24.78 -19.39
N ILE A 743 18.70 -23.62 -18.94
CA ILE A 743 19.40 -22.63 -19.74
C ILE A 743 20.89 -22.72 -19.40
N THR A 744 21.70 -22.99 -20.41
CA THR A 744 23.17 -22.95 -20.35
C THR A 744 23.65 -21.78 -21.23
N ASN A 745 24.73 -21.90 -22.01
CA ASN A 745 25.34 -20.78 -22.78
C ASN A 745 24.49 -20.20 -23.93
N THR A 746 23.18 -20.36 -23.90
CA THR A 746 22.22 -19.86 -24.88
C THR A 746 21.55 -18.57 -24.42
N SER A 747 21.31 -17.64 -25.34
CA SER A 747 20.56 -16.40 -25.08
C SER A 747 19.04 -16.64 -25.13
N GLY A 748 18.45 -16.97 -23.98
CA GLY A 748 17.01 -16.87 -23.73
C GLY A 748 16.29 -18.19 -23.40
N PHE A 749 15.15 -18.07 -22.70
CA PHE A 749 14.33 -19.18 -22.19
C PHE A 749 13.89 -20.18 -23.28
N GLU A 750 13.45 -19.67 -24.43
CA GLU A 750 12.95 -20.50 -25.54
C GLU A 750 14.02 -21.43 -26.14
N ASN A 751 15.29 -21.06 -25.99
CA ASN A 751 16.44 -21.83 -26.46
C ASN A 751 16.98 -22.82 -25.41
N GLY A 752 16.42 -22.82 -24.20
CA GLY A 752 16.80 -23.74 -23.13
C GLY A 752 16.28 -25.16 -23.37
N TYR A 753 16.99 -26.14 -22.82
CA TYR A 753 16.57 -27.54 -22.86
C TYR A 753 15.25 -27.71 -22.09
N LYS A 754 14.23 -28.24 -22.77
CA LYS A 754 12.92 -28.49 -22.18
C LYS A 754 12.96 -29.74 -21.32
N VAL A 755 12.69 -29.59 -20.03
CA VAL A 755 12.54 -30.72 -19.10
C VAL A 755 11.21 -31.41 -19.41
N THR A 756 11.28 -32.72 -19.57
CA THR A 756 10.12 -33.58 -19.83
C THR A 756 9.90 -34.56 -18.69
N ASP A 757 8.76 -35.28 -18.70
CA ASP A 757 8.47 -36.31 -17.69
C ASP A 757 9.56 -37.41 -17.64
N ASP A 758 10.27 -37.67 -18.74
CA ASP A 758 11.36 -38.67 -18.81
C ASP A 758 12.64 -38.21 -18.07
N ASP A 759 12.81 -36.90 -17.89
CA ASP A 759 13.95 -36.33 -17.17
C ASP A 759 13.71 -36.31 -15.64
N LEU A 760 12.50 -36.63 -15.17
CA LEU A 760 12.14 -36.52 -13.75
C LEU A 760 12.49 -37.80 -12.98
N VAL A 761 13.19 -37.62 -11.85
CA VAL A 761 13.47 -38.67 -10.86
C VAL A 761 12.38 -38.70 -9.78
N PHE A 762 11.85 -37.53 -9.42
CA PHE A 762 10.82 -37.35 -8.41
C PHE A 762 9.93 -36.15 -8.74
N GLY A 763 8.65 -36.22 -8.37
CA GLY A 763 7.67 -35.17 -8.63
C GLY A 763 7.12 -35.22 -10.06
N THR A 764 6.34 -34.20 -10.43
CA THR A 764 5.77 -34.05 -11.77
C THR A 764 5.69 -32.57 -12.13
N ILE A 765 5.92 -32.23 -13.40
CA ILE A 765 5.70 -30.88 -13.94
C ILE A 765 4.22 -30.58 -14.16
N LYS A 766 3.34 -31.58 -14.16
CA LYS A 766 1.89 -31.41 -14.25
C LYS A 766 1.32 -31.01 -12.90
N CYS A 767 0.23 -30.26 -12.92
CA CYS A 767 -0.54 -29.90 -11.74
C CYS A 767 -1.96 -30.45 -11.85
N VAL A 768 -2.19 -31.59 -11.19
CA VAL A 768 -3.51 -32.20 -11.08
C VAL A 768 -4.02 -31.88 -9.67
N ASN A 769 -5.06 -31.04 -9.56
CA ASN A 769 -5.62 -30.54 -8.28
C ASN A 769 -4.67 -29.71 -7.41
N CYS A 770 -3.73 -28.98 -8.02
CA CYS A 770 -2.86 -28.06 -7.30
C CYS A 770 -3.66 -26.88 -6.73
N SER A 771 -3.32 -26.45 -5.52
CA SER A 771 -3.84 -25.23 -4.91
C SER A 771 -2.84 -24.09 -5.03
N GLU A 772 -3.33 -22.87 -5.24
CA GLU A 772 -2.51 -21.66 -5.14
C GLU A 772 -1.80 -21.61 -3.78
N GLY A 773 -0.53 -21.20 -3.76
CA GLY A 773 0.27 -21.14 -2.53
C GLY A 773 0.84 -22.48 -2.07
N GLU A 774 0.48 -23.59 -2.71
CA GLU A 774 1.05 -24.90 -2.41
C GLU A 774 2.50 -25.02 -2.93
N LEU A 775 3.39 -25.61 -2.13
CA LEU A 775 4.78 -25.86 -2.52
C LEU A 775 4.86 -27.05 -3.48
N LYS A 776 5.49 -26.84 -4.63
CA LYS A 776 5.79 -27.87 -5.62
C LYS A 776 7.28 -28.16 -5.65
N SER A 777 7.64 -29.44 -5.63
CA SER A 777 9.03 -29.89 -5.71
C SER A 777 9.20 -30.97 -6.78
N ILE A 778 10.29 -30.86 -7.55
CA ILE A 778 10.69 -31.89 -8.52
C ILE A 778 12.19 -32.20 -8.40
N SER A 779 12.59 -33.39 -8.80
CA SER A 779 13.99 -33.77 -9.00
C SER A 779 14.22 -34.09 -10.47
N VAL A 780 15.13 -33.36 -11.09
CA VAL A 780 15.45 -33.47 -12.52
C VAL A 780 16.80 -34.17 -12.68
N LYS A 781 16.86 -35.23 -13.47
CA LYS A 781 18.09 -35.84 -13.95
C LYS A 781 18.51 -35.17 -15.24
N VAL A 782 19.54 -34.32 -15.15
CA VAL A 782 20.02 -33.53 -16.26
C VAL A 782 20.74 -34.42 -17.30
N PRO A 783 20.36 -34.36 -18.59
CA PRO A 783 21.02 -35.12 -19.65
C PRO A 783 22.51 -34.79 -19.77
N GLU A 784 23.30 -35.76 -20.21
CA GLU A 784 24.77 -35.65 -20.29
C GLU A 784 25.22 -34.44 -21.10
N PHE A 785 24.63 -34.25 -22.27
CA PHE A 785 25.02 -33.16 -23.16
C PHE A 785 24.69 -31.78 -22.57
N VAL A 786 23.58 -31.64 -21.83
CA VAL A 786 23.20 -30.40 -21.14
C VAL A 786 24.17 -30.13 -19.99
N TRP A 787 24.52 -31.18 -19.23
CA TRP A 787 25.47 -31.09 -18.13
C TRP A 787 26.88 -30.71 -18.60
N GLN A 788 27.32 -31.24 -19.74
CA GLN A 788 28.59 -30.87 -20.36
C GLN A 788 28.58 -29.43 -20.86
N ASN A 789 27.50 -28.98 -21.51
CA ASN A 789 27.35 -27.60 -21.95
C ASN A 789 27.34 -26.60 -20.79
N ALA A 790 26.88 -27.01 -19.60
CA ALA A 790 26.95 -26.17 -18.40
C ALA A 790 28.39 -25.93 -17.92
N ASN A 791 29.38 -26.70 -18.38
CA ASN A 791 30.77 -26.61 -17.97
C ASN A 791 31.64 -26.05 -19.10
N GLU A 792 31.67 -24.73 -19.26
CA GLU A 792 32.53 -24.04 -20.23
C GLU A 792 33.77 -23.46 -19.55
N ASN A 793 34.96 -23.72 -20.12
CA ASN A 793 36.24 -23.19 -19.65
C ASN A 793 36.57 -23.45 -18.16
N GLY A 794 35.97 -24.49 -17.56
CA GLY A 794 36.19 -24.88 -16.17
C GLY A 794 35.29 -24.18 -15.14
N GLU A 795 34.33 -23.36 -15.59
CA GLU A 795 33.28 -22.81 -14.73
C GLU A 795 31.94 -23.50 -15.03
N PHE A 796 31.36 -24.16 -14.02
CA PHE A 796 30.03 -24.76 -14.13
C PHE A 796 28.95 -23.69 -13.88
N LYS A 797 28.06 -23.48 -14.85
CA LYS A 797 26.89 -22.59 -14.75
C LYS A 797 25.68 -23.23 -15.41
N MET A 798 24.61 -23.36 -14.64
CA MET A 798 23.33 -23.89 -15.11
C MET A 798 22.19 -23.08 -14.50
N VAL A 799 21.24 -22.64 -15.31
CA VAL A 799 20.11 -21.85 -14.86
C VAL A 799 18.82 -22.62 -15.11
N PHE A 800 17.98 -22.71 -14.08
CA PHE A 800 16.60 -23.16 -14.22
C PHE A 800 15.66 -21.95 -14.24
N ALA A 801 14.69 -22.01 -15.12
CA ALA A 801 13.58 -21.07 -15.21
C ALA A 801 12.33 -21.83 -15.63
N LEU A 802 11.15 -21.31 -15.33
CA LEU A 802 9.90 -21.93 -15.74
C LEU A 802 8.81 -20.92 -16.11
N LYS A 803 7.81 -21.40 -16.85
CA LYS A 803 6.52 -20.73 -17.08
C LYS A 803 5.39 -21.62 -16.57
N SER A 804 4.34 -20.99 -16.06
CA SER A 804 3.07 -21.66 -15.74
C SER A 804 2.20 -21.70 -16.98
N ILE A 805 1.51 -22.82 -17.19
CA ILE A 805 0.64 -23.03 -18.36
C ILE A 805 -0.75 -23.46 -17.90
N LEU A 806 -1.77 -22.81 -18.46
CA LEU A 806 -3.18 -23.15 -18.31
C LEU A 806 -3.84 -23.09 -19.70
N LYS A 807 -4.31 -24.22 -20.22
CA LYS A 807 -4.83 -24.34 -21.59
C LYS A 807 -3.80 -23.87 -22.63
N THR A 808 -4.00 -22.69 -23.22
CA THR A 808 -3.10 -22.07 -24.21
C THR A 808 -2.38 -20.83 -23.67
N PHE A 809 -2.63 -20.45 -22.42
CA PHE A 809 -2.06 -19.26 -21.80
C PHE A 809 -0.76 -19.61 -21.07
N GLU A 810 0.23 -18.73 -21.17
CA GLU A 810 1.52 -18.85 -20.51
C GLU A 810 1.77 -17.64 -19.61
N SER A 811 2.33 -17.87 -18.42
CA SER A 811 2.83 -16.78 -17.57
C SER A 811 4.10 -16.16 -18.15
N GLU A 812 4.52 -15.02 -17.59
CA GLU A 812 5.91 -14.57 -17.75
C GLU A 812 6.90 -15.59 -17.16
N ILE A 813 8.16 -15.50 -17.59
CA ILE A 813 9.26 -16.35 -17.13
C ILE A 813 9.52 -16.10 -15.64
N SER A 814 9.75 -17.18 -14.88
CA SER A 814 10.04 -17.11 -13.46
C SER A 814 11.30 -16.31 -13.11
N ASN A 815 11.54 -16.10 -11.81
CA ASN A 815 12.91 -15.82 -11.36
C ASN A 815 13.87 -16.95 -11.79
N LEU A 816 15.16 -16.63 -11.89
CA LEU A 816 16.18 -17.57 -12.34
C LEU A 816 16.80 -18.29 -11.13
N ALA A 817 16.87 -19.62 -11.19
CA ALA A 817 17.55 -20.43 -10.19
C ALA A 817 18.90 -20.91 -10.75
N LEU A 818 19.98 -20.23 -10.33
CA LEU A 818 21.35 -20.50 -10.78
C LEU A 818 22.02 -21.59 -9.93
N ILE A 819 22.74 -22.49 -10.60
CA ILE A 819 23.64 -23.48 -10.02
C ILE A 819 25.05 -23.16 -10.50
N THR A 820 25.98 -23.12 -9.56
CA THR A 820 27.42 -22.94 -9.78
C THR A 820 28.20 -24.16 -9.28
N SER A 821 29.51 -24.19 -9.54
CA SER A 821 30.40 -25.25 -9.05
C SER A 821 30.33 -25.47 -7.52
N ASP A 822 30.03 -24.43 -6.74
CA ASP A 822 29.98 -24.49 -5.28
C ASP A 822 28.70 -25.19 -4.74
N ASP A 823 27.66 -25.29 -5.57
CA ASP A 823 26.37 -25.89 -5.21
C ASP A 823 26.36 -27.42 -5.43
N LEU A 824 27.39 -27.96 -6.10
CA LEU A 824 27.49 -29.36 -6.48
C LEU A 824 27.97 -30.24 -5.32
N SER A 825 27.17 -31.24 -4.95
CA SER A 825 27.51 -32.21 -3.91
C SER A 825 27.76 -33.62 -4.48
N LYS A 826 28.79 -34.32 -3.97
CA LYS A 826 29.03 -35.74 -4.29
C LYS A 826 28.17 -36.67 -3.44
N SER A 827 27.68 -37.75 -4.05
CA SER A 827 26.78 -38.73 -3.44
C SER A 827 27.38 -39.44 -2.23
N SER A 828 28.71 -39.55 -2.17
CA SER A 828 29.47 -40.21 -1.10
C SER A 828 29.88 -39.29 0.05
N SER A 829 29.45 -38.02 0.05
CA SER A 829 29.58 -37.18 1.25
C SER A 829 28.67 -37.78 2.33
N LYS A 830 29.28 -38.41 3.35
CA LYS A 830 28.56 -38.84 4.55
C LYS A 830 27.73 -37.66 5.03
N ALA A 831 26.43 -37.84 5.02
CA ALA A 831 25.51 -36.95 5.65
C ALA A 831 25.94 -36.78 7.11
N ASN A 832 26.39 -35.58 7.47
CA ASN A 832 26.04 -35.05 8.78
C ASN A 832 24.56 -34.74 8.70
N VAL A 833 23.75 -35.78 8.93
CA VAL A 833 22.34 -35.64 9.25
C VAL A 833 22.28 -34.91 10.60
N SER A 834 22.18 -33.59 10.60
CA SER A 834 21.42 -32.93 11.64
C SER A 834 19.95 -33.14 11.26
N ALA A 835 19.28 -34.01 12.00
CA ALA A 835 17.92 -34.41 11.77
C ALA A 835 16.98 -33.20 11.66
N SER A 836 16.22 -33.15 10.57
CA SER A 836 14.87 -32.59 10.48
C SER A 836 14.21 -33.24 9.26
N LEU A 837 14.00 -34.55 9.36
CA LEU A 837 13.17 -35.31 8.43
C LEU A 837 11.78 -35.37 9.08
N VAL A 838 10.86 -34.50 8.68
CA VAL A 838 9.44 -34.65 9.01
C VAL A 838 8.78 -35.33 7.81
N PHE A 839 8.44 -36.60 8.01
CA PHE A 839 7.58 -37.37 7.11
C PHE A 839 6.18 -36.74 7.13
N VAL A 840 5.70 -36.28 5.98
CA VAL A 840 4.28 -35.97 5.77
C VAL A 840 3.57 -37.30 5.49
N LEU A 841 2.92 -37.84 6.51
CA LEU A 841 1.92 -38.89 6.33
C LEU A 841 0.59 -38.21 5.96
N THR A 842 0.12 -38.52 4.75
CA THR A 842 -1.24 -38.26 4.29
C THR A 842 -2.24 -38.95 5.23
N VAL A 843 -3.04 -38.18 5.96
CA VAL A 843 -4.20 -38.71 6.69
C VAL A 843 -5.39 -38.71 5.73
N THR A 844 -5.60 -39.84 5.06
CA THR A 844 -6.91 -40.17 4.49
C THR A 844 -7.81 -40.69 5.61
N SER A 845 -9.00 -40.10 5.66
CA SER A 845 -10.16 -40.45 6.47
C SER A 845 -10.41 -41.97 6.61
N PHE A 846 -10.52 -42.43 7.85
CA PHE A 846 -11.40 -43.55 8.20
C PHE A 846 -12.09 -43.27 9.53
N SER A 847 -13.41 -43.14 9.44
CA SER A 847 -14.37 -43.19 10.53
C SER A 847 -14.39 -44.57 11.22
N THR A 848 -15.03 -44.62 12.39
CA THR A 848 -15.34 -45.78 13.27
C THR A 848 -14.24 -46.16 14.26
N ALA A 849 -14.50 -46.54 15.51
CA ALA A 849 -15.60 -46.36 16.45
C ALA A 849 -15.08 -46.88 17.82
N PHE A 850 -15.85 -46.62 18.88
CA PHE A 850 -15.84 -47.28 20.20
C PHE A 850 -14.87 -46.84 21.32
N TYR A 851 -15.47 -46.15 22.30
CA TYR A 851 -15.50 -46.45 23.75
C TYR A 851 -14.17 -46.76 24.48
N LEU A 852 -13.73 -45.83 25.33
CA LEU A 852 -13.98 -45.84 26.79
C LEU A 852 -13.56 -44.51 27.43
#